data_AF-A0A9Q8YFL6-F1
#
_entry.id   AF-A0A9Q8YFL6-F1
#
_cell.length_a   1.000
_cell.length_b   1.000
_cell.length_c   1.000
_cell.angle_alpha   90.00
_cell.angle_beta   90.00
_cell.angle_gamma   90.00
#
_symmetry.space_group_name_H-M   'P 1'
#
loop_
_entity.id
_entity.type
_entity.pdbx_description
1 polymer ?
#
loop_
_entity_poly.entity_id
_entity_poly.type
_entity_poly.pdbx_seq_one_letter_code
_entity_poly.pdbx_strand_id
1 'polypeptide(L)'
;MTDKIEGTVTSLFRYPVSSLAGEEISTASLTTSGLDGDRQYGLFDRETNTHIYPARDSRWNAAPQLHARMSGRLEVSTDGQSWLAADDPEMLEGLETIFNRSVDLRQYGPDHARRYQLAPLHLLSLQAMDHLRRVLPESAIDHRRFRPNIVVDLQGVDGDVPEYALIGQQFSIGGLKLRGTTPCARCGFTTLEMGNLPEDPAVLRTLVRRYERNFGIYCEVLEEGEIHKGDRLIGERSEPSIGPVLIVGGGQAGAMAARALRRLGYAGVIRLFGGERHTPYERPPLSKRLKAATTQEHEPILSAEDAETLKISLHLGSMVEAIDLAGRRIETSDGTEIGYGSLILATGGTARHVPDLARGHGRVHVLRTVEDAVRLSEVLAAGTKIFVFGGGWIGMEVAAMASEAGASVTLFARSKRLAPRILPASVSEKLEALHRERGTVLRFGVDPKFKETRDGVTCSIGREVLHADHIVIAIGMVPLDGIARRAGLDCRNGIIVDADGATSMPNVYAIGDVAQQPIGRIESWQNANVQAERVARTLLKHERVPEAPLYFWSDQFGRRLQIAGMPNPNAPILATSEDYWEFENFAIGIDKPEKIRRFSRRLADTQMTSAAAATSLDIPRDEHYLCLAGDVKEGTLLRIDHEAGGALAITRQNGIVYASADRCPHSVASLSEGFVEDGHIVCPLHFAEFRLSDGAPRNAPPGCGRLLVHSVTEKEGRLYVSLPSPRGSF
;
A
#
# COMPACT_ATOMS: atom_id res chain seq x y z
N MET A 1 3.07 -28.74 13.74
CA MET A 1 2.30 -28.93 14.98
C MET A 1 1.24 -27.85 15.01
N THR A 2 -0.02 -28.19 15.27
CA THR A 2 -1.11 -27.19 15.35
C THR A 2 -0.86 -26.27 16.54
N ASP A 3 -0.43 -25.05 16.26
CA ASP A 3 -0.14 -24.00 17.23
C ASP A 3 -1.48 -23.41 17.72
N LYS A 4 -2.07 -24.04 18.73
CA LYS A 4 -3.32 -23.57 19.36
C LYS A 4 -3.01 -22.59 20.47
N ILE A 5 -3.89 -21.61 20.65
CA ILE A 5 -3.93 -20.73 21.82
C ILE A 5 -5.17 -21.06 22.64
N GLU A 6 -4.97 -21.29 23.93
CA GLU A 6 -6.04 -21.63 24.86
C GLU A 6 -6.00 -20.70 26.06
N GLY A 7 -7.16 -20.49 26.69
CA GLY A 7 -7.23 -19.71 27.91
C GLY A 7 -8.57 -19.78 28.61
N THR A 8 -8.76 -18.96 29.63
CA THR A 8 -10.02 -18.90 30.41
C THR A 8 -10.35 -17.46 30.78
N VAL A 9 -11.62 -17.08 30.68
CA VAL A 9 -12.11 -15.77 31.11
C VAL A 9 -12.01 -15.66 32.63
N THR A 10 -11.21 -14.73 33.13
CA THR A 10 -11.00 -14.53 34.58
C THR A 10 -11.91 -13.46 35.16
N SER A 11 -12.18 -12.40 34.38
CA SER A 11 -13.07 -11.30 34.77
C SER A 11 -13.73 -10.68 33.55
N LEU A 12 -14.94 -10.15 33.76
CA LEU A 12 -15.69 -9.38 32.77
C LEU A 12 -16.02 -8.02 33.36
N PHE A 13 -15.92 -6.97 32.53
CA PHE A 13 -16.25 -5.62 32.96
C PHE A 13 -17.13 -4.90 31.95
N ARG A 14 -18.07 -4.12 32.47
CA ARG A 14 -18.87 -3.17 31.71
C ARG A 14 -18.53 -1.74 32.16
N TYR A 15 -18.43 -0.83 31.20
CA TYR A 15 -18.18 0.59 31.43
C TYR A 15 -19.29 1.42 30.80
N PRO A 16 -20.46 1.55 31.44
CA PRO A 16 -21.62 2.22 30.84
C PRO A 16 -21.34 3.66 30.41
N VAL A 17 -20.55 4.38 31.22
CA VAL A 17 -20.05 5.73 30.93
C VAL A 17 -18.56 5.65 30.60
N SER A 18 -18.17 6.18 29.44
CA SER A 18 -16.79 5.98 28.94
C SER A 18 -15.69 6.58 29.83
N SER A 19 -16.01 7.61 30.62
CA SER A 19 -15.08 8.35 31.48
C SER A 19 -15.08 7.90 32.95
N LEU A 20 -16.08 7.13 33.41
CA LEU A 20 -16.26 6.73 34.82
C LEU A 20 -15.74 5.31 35.08
N ALA A 21 -15.49 4.92 36.32
CA ALA A 21 -15.22 3.51 36.67
C ALA A 21 -16.39 2.60 36.26
N GLY A 22 -16.05 1.39 35.82
CA GLY A 22 -17.03 0.38 35.40
C GLY A 22 -17.42 -0.55 36.54
N GLU A 23 -18.23 -1.55 36.19
CA GLU A 23 -18.67 -2.64 37.06
C GLU A 23 -18.02 -3.97 36.63
N GLU A 24 -17.64 -4.80 37.61
CA GLU A 24 -17.30 -6.20 37.35
C GLU A 24 -18.60 -7.02 37.31
N ILE A 25 -18.75 -7.83 36.28
CA ILE A 25 -19.94 -8.67 36.06
C ILE A 25 -19.55 -10.14 35.91
N SER A 26 -20.47 -11.04 36.25
CA SER A 26 -20.25 -12.49 36.13
C SER A 26 -20.69 -13.06 34.79
N THR A 27 -21.61 -12.38 34.10
CA THR A 27 -22.15 -12.76 32.79
C THR A 27 -22.52 -11.50 31.99
N ALA A 28 -22.47 -11.58 30.66
CA ALA A 28 -22.92 -10.51 29.76
C ALA A 28 -23.42 -11.05 28.43
N SER A 29 -24.37 -10.34 27.82
CA SER A 29 -24.75 -10.56 26.42
C SER A 29 -23.82 -9.79 25.49
N LEU A 30 -23.27 -10.47 24.49
CA LEU A 30 -22.44 -9.89 23.44
C LEU A 30 -23.18 -9.93 22.11
N THR A 31 -23.31 -8.76 21.51
CA THR A 31 -23.89 -8.57 20.18
C THR A 31 -22.79 -8.14 19.20
N THR A 32 -23.13 -8.06 17.92
CA THR A 32 -22.28 -7.42 16.89
C THR A 32 -21.88 -5.98 17.23
N SER A 33 -22.63 -5.29 18.10
CA SER A 33 -22.31 -3.95 18.59
C SER A 33 -21.43 -3.93 19.84
N GLY A 34 -21.04 -5.10 20.37
CA GLY A 34 -20.23 -5.26 21.58
C GLY A 34 -21.00 -5.78 22.78
N LEU A 35 -20.46 -5.50 23.97
CA LEU A 35 -21.05 -5.90 25.25
C LEU A 35 -22.25 -5.01 25.55
N ASP A 36 -23.41 -5.62 25.84
CA ASP A 36 -24.65 -4.88 26.09
C ASP A 36 -24.52 -3.90 27.26
N GLY A 37 -24.93 -2.64 27.05
CA GLY A 37 -24.80 -1.57 28.04
C GLY A 37 -23.40 -0.96 28.18
N ASP A 38 -22.42 -1.38 27.37
CA ASP A 38 -21.05 -0.84 27.43
C ASP A 38 -20.88 0.45 26.62
N ARG A 39 -20.24 1.46 27.22
CA ARG A 39 -19.85 2.74 26.60
C ARG A 39 -20.97 3.44 25.82
N GLN A 40 -22.21 3.29 26.26
CA GLN A 40 -23.38 3.92 25.64
C GLN A 40 -23.54 5.39 26.03
N TYR A 41 -22.93 5.80 27.15
CA TYR A 41 -23.10 7.12 27.73
C TYR A 41 -21.77 7.88 27.85
N GLY A 42 -21.86 9.20 27.82
CA GLY A 42 -20.76 10.12 28.05
C GLY A 42 -21.12 11.17 29.11
N LEU A 43 -20.10 11.70 29.76
CA LEU A 43 -20.22 12.89 30.60
C LEU A 43 -19.99 14.12 29.72
N PHE A 44 -20.82 15.14 29.89
CA PHE A 44 -20.73 16.37 29.11
C PHE A 44 -20.77 17.60 30.00
N ASP A 45 -20.01 18.61 29.62
CA ASP A 45 -20.07 19.93 30.23
C ASP A 45 -21.32 20.66 29.71
N ARG A 46 -22.22 21.05 30.62
CA ARG A 46 -23.54 21.61 30.26
C ARG A 46 -23.43 23.00 29.64
N GLU A 47 -22.46 23.80 30.08
CA GLU A 47 -22.28 25.18 29.61
C GLU A 47 -21.73 25.22 28.19
N THR A 48 -20.75 24.37 27.90
CA THR A 48 -20.07 24.33 26.59
C THR A 48 -20.67 23.33 25.64
N ASN A 49 -21.55 22.45 26.13
CA ASN A 49 -22.10 21.30 25.42
C ASN A 49 -21.01 20.36 24.86
N THR A 50 -19.83 20.31 25.51
CA THR A 50 -18.68 19.51 25.05
C THR A 50 -18.58 18.19 25.81
N HIS A 51 -18.11 17.14 25.11
CA HIS A 51 -17.86 15.85 25.73
C HIS A 51 -16.59 15.88 26.59
N ILE A 52 -16.69 15.34 27.80
CA ILE A 52 -15.61 15.36 28.78
C ILE A 52 -14.61 14.21 28.54
N TYR A 53 -13.33 14.57 28.46
CA TYR A 53 -12.22 13.64 28.30
C TYR A 53 -11.16 13.88 29.39
N PRO A 54 -11.17 13.11 30.49
CA PRO A 54 -10.26 13.30 31.63
C PRO A 54 -8.78 13.34 31.24
N ALA A 55 -8.39 12.49 30.30
CA ALA A 55 -7.02 12.42 29.80
C ALA A 55 -6.52 13.67 29.04
N ARG A 56 -7.40 14.63 28.72
CA ARG A 56 -7.08 15.86 27.97
C ARG A 56 -7.18 17.14 28.80
N ASP A 57 -7.92 17.09 29.90
CA ASP A 57 -8.19 18.25 30.75
C ASP A 57 -8.31 17.79 32.21
N SER A 58 -7.34 18.22 33.02
CA SER A 58 -7.14 17.77 34.39
C SER A 58 -8.31 18.09 35.32
N ARG A 59 -9.17 19.04 34.94
CA ARG A 59 -10.38 19.38 35.71
C ARG A 59 -11.35 18.21 35.83
N TRP A 60 -11.27 17.26 34.91
CA TRP A 60 -12.14 16.09 34.90
C TRP A 60 -11.48 14.82 35.44
N ASN A 61 -10.30 14.94 36.06
CA ASN A 61 -9.55 13.80 36.59
C ASN A 61 -10.25 13.06 37.75
N ALA A 62 -11.28 13.64 38.35
CA ALA A 62 -12.13 12.95 39.33
C ALA A 62 -13.08 11.93 38.67
N ALA A 63 -13.38 12.04 37.38
CA ALA A 63 -14.36 11.19 36.70
C ALA A 63 -14.06 9.68 36.81
N PRO A 64 -12.81 9.20 36.65
CA PRO A 64 -12.48 7.79 36.80
C PRO A 64 -12.66 7.23 38.23
N GLN A 65 -12.92 8.08 39.22
CA GLN A 65 -13.18 7.68 40.61
C GLN A 65 -14.66 7.45 40.90
N LEU A 66 -15.55 7.95 40.03
CA LEU A 66 -17.00 7.74 40.15
C LEU A 66 -17.37 6.42 39.47
N HIS A 67 -18.39 5.75 39.95
CA HIS A 67 -18.78 4.42 39.49
C HIS A 67 -20.04 4.47 38.62
N ALA A 68 -20.09 3.65 37.57
CA ALA A 68 -21.26 3.50 36.73
C ALA A 68 -21.62 2.02 36.54
N ARG A 69 -22.91 1.70 36.59
CA ARG A 69 -23.45 0.35 36.34
C ARG A 69 -24.72 0.38 35.52
N MET A 70 -25.06 -0.75 34.92
CA MET A 70 -26.31 -0.94 34.18
C MET A 70 -27.22 -1.94 34.90
N SER A 71 -28.31 -1.43 35.49
CA SER A 71 -29.33 -2.23 36.20
C SER A 71 -30.72 -1.91 35.64
N GLY A 72 -30.93 -2.23 34.36
CA GLY A 72 -32.13 -1.85 33.59
C GLY A 72 -32.15 -0.38 33.13
N ARG A 73 -31.48 0.50 33.87
CA ARG A 73 -31.12 1.88 33.49
C ARG A 73 -29.71 2.21 33.97
N LEU A 74 -29.16 3.33 33.49
CA LEU A 74 -27.87 3.83 33.96
C LEU A 74 -27.98 4.32 35.40
N GLU A 75 -27.15 3.76 36.27
CA GLU A 75 -26.97 4.21 37.64
C GLU A 75 -25.52 4.64 37.87
N VAL A 76 -25.34 5.70 38.65
CA VAL A 76 -24.04 6.25 39.01
C VAL A 76 -23.91 6.26 40.52
N SER A 77 -22.67 6.22 41.00
CA SER A 77 -22.33 6.35 42.41
C SER A 77 -21.05 7.16 42.58
N THR A 78 -21.07 8.11 43.51
CA THR A 78 -19.92 8.99 43.80
C THR A 78 -19.00 8.40 44.87
N ASP A 79 -19.49 7.45 45.66
CA ASP A 79 -18.80 6.81 46.79
C ASP A 79 -18.64 5.27 46.62
N GLY A 80 -19.24 4.70 45.58
CA GLY A 80 -19.29 3.26 45.31
C GLY A 80 -20.32 2.50 46.16
N GLN A 81 -21.07 3.18 47.03
CA GLN A 81 -22.02 2.60 47.97
C GLN A 81 -23.47 3.02 47.68
N SER A 82 -23.66 4.31 47.43
CA SER A 82 -24.97 4.93 47.17
C SER A 82 -25.18 5.07 45.66
N TRP A 83 -26.21 4.42 45.13
CA TRP A 83 -26.48 4.37 43.70
C TRP A 83 -27.76 5.12 43.37
N LEU A 84 -27.66 6.08 42.45
CA LEU A 84 -28.80 6.87 41.98
C LEU A 84 -28.88 6.76 40.45
N ALA A 85 -30.08 7.02 39.91
CA ALA A 85 -30.27 7.09 38.47
C ALA A 85 -29.46 8.27 37.88
N ALA A 86 -29.00 8.12 36.64
CA ALA A 86 -28.18 9.15 35.99
C ALA A 86 -28.87 10.51 35.80
N ASP A 87 -30.22 10.53 35.80
CA ASP A 87 -31.06 11.71 35.69
C ASP A 87 -31.63 12.18 37.04
N ASP A 88 -31.22 11.56 38.15
CA ASP A 88 -31.64 11.96 39.49
C ASP A 88 -31.05 13.35 39.86
N PRO A 89 -31.86 14.32 40.31
CA PRO A 89 -31.37 15.64 40.71
C PRO A 89 -30.26 15.59 41.77
N GLU A 90 -30.35 14.69 42.75
CA GLU A 90 -29.34 14.56 43.82
C GLU A 90 -28.01 14.02 43.25
N MET A 91 -28.08 13.12 42.27
CA MET A 91 -26.89 12.65 41.55
C MET A 91 -26.23 13.79 40.78
N LEU A 92 -27.01 14.56 40.02
CA LEU A 92 -26.49 15.68 39.24
C LEU A 92 -25.87 16.74 40.15
N GLU A 93 -26.52 17.13 41.26
CA GLU A 93 -25.95 18.05 42.25
C GLU A 93 -24.64 17.52 42.86
N GLY A 94 -24.55 16.21 43.13
CA GLY A 94 -23.33 15.56 43.59
C GLY A 94 -22.19 15.65 42.56
N LEU A 95 -22.49 15.40 41.28
CA LEU A 95 -21.51 15.55 40.21
C LEU A 95 -21.08 17.03 40.04
N GLU A 96 -22.02 17.96 40.11
CA GLU A 96 -21.73 19.40 40.04
C GLU A 96 -20.81 19.85 41.17
N THR A 97 -21.00 19.29 42.38
CA THR A 97 -20.13 19.53 43.54
C THR A 97 -18.72 18.99 43.31
N ILE A 98 -18.58 17.77 42.79
CA ILE A 98 -17.28 17.12 42.54
C ILE A 98 -16.48 17.86 41.47
N PHE A 99 -17.12 18.23 40.37
CA PHE A 99 -16.46 18.89 39.25
C PHE A 99 -16.40 20.41 39.39
N ASN A 100 -17.08 20.97 40.41
CA ASN A 100 -17.30 22.40 40.57
C ASN A 100 -17.85 23.05 39.28
N ARG A 101 -18.74 22.32 38.58
CA ARG A 101 -19.30 22.72 37.29
C ARG A 101 -20.52 21.89 36.91
N SER A 102 -21.44 22.51 36.18
CA SER A 102 -22.61 21.83 35.63
C SER A 102 -22.26 20.77 34.58
N VAL A 103 -22.71 19.53 34.83
CA VAL A 103 -22.47 18.38 33.95
C VAL A 103 -23.76 17.60 33.69
N ASP A 104 -23.83 16.98 32.51
CA ASP A 104 -24.91 16.07 32.12
C ASP A 104 -24.35 14.69 31.77
N LEU A 105 -25.10 13.64 32.12
CA LEU A 105 -24.90 12.28 31.64
C LEU A 105 -25.85 12.00 30.48
N ARG A 106 -25.30 11.77 29.29
CA ARG A 106 -26.11 11.63 28.07
C ARG A 106 -25.69 10.40 27.28
N GLN A 107 -26.67 9.76 26.67
CA GLN A 107 -26.40 8.71 25.69
C GLN A 107 -25.72 9.32 24.46
N TYR A 108 -24.76 8.59 23.88
CA TYR A 108 -24.07 9.07 22.68
C TYR A 108 -25.00 9.20 21.48
N GLY A 109 -24.85 10.30 20.74
CA GLY A 109 -25.42 10.44 19.41
C GLY A 109 -24.68 9.58 18.36
N PRO A 110 -25.20 9.51 17.12
CA PRO A 110 -24.69 8.62 16.07
C PRO A 110 -23.18 8.77 15.79
N ASP A 111 -22.67 10.01 15.80
CA ASP A 111 -21.26 10.29 15.49
C ASP A 111 -20.31 9.82 16.59
N HIS A 112 -20.71 9.94 17.86
CA HIS A 112 -19.91 9.45 18.98
C HIS A 112 -20.00 7.92 19.11
N ALA A 113 -21.14 7.34 18.72
CA ALA A 113 -21.33 5.89 18.70
C ALA A 113 -20.37 5.22 17.70
N ARG A 114 -20.11 5.84 16.53
CA ARG A 114 -19.19 5.29 15.50
C ARG A 114 -17.81 4.94 16.06
N ARG A 115 -17.26 5.75 16.97
CA ARG A 115 -15.95 5.49 17.58
C ARG A 115 -15.90 4.16 18.33
N TYR A 116 -16.95 3.84 19.08
CA TYR A 116 -17.00 2.61 19.89
C TYR A 116 -17.59 1.42 19.12
N GLN A 117 -18.37 1.67 18.06
CA GLN A 117 -18.84 0.62 17.13
C GLN A 117 -17.69 -0.03 16.33
N LEU A 118 -16.65 0.73 15.99
CA LEU A 118 -15.49 0.20 15.25
C LEU A 118 -14.56 -0.69 16.09
N ALA A 119 -14.71 -0.64 17.42
CA ALA A 119 -13.81 -1.30 18.36
C ALA A 119 -14.60 -1.79 19.60
N PRO A 120 -15.59 -2.68 19.40
CA PRO A 120 -16.68 -2.87 20.35
C PRO A 120 -16.30 -3.67 21.60
N LEU A 121 -15.19 -4.40 21.57
CA LEU A 121 -14.71 -5.21 22.69
C LEU A 121 -13.21 -5.07 22.85
N HIS A 122 -12.75 -4.85 24.08
CA HIS A 122 -11.34 -4.88 24.43
C HIS A 122 -11.04 -6.14 25.28
N LEU A 123 -10.13 -6.98 24.77
CA LEU A 123 -9.61 -8.16 25.45
C LEU A 123 -8.16 -7.92 25.90
N LEU A 124 -7.85 -8.30 27.13
CA LEU A 124 -6.54 -8.18 27.75
C LEU A 124 -6.16 -9.46 28.48
N SER A 125 -4.92 -9.91 28.36
CA SER A 125 -4.45 -11.10 29.11
C SER A 125 -3.80 -10.75 30.44
N LEU A 126 -3.86 -11.69 31.40
CA LEU A 126 -3.07 -11.61 32.63
C LEU A 126 -1.57 -11.59 32.33
N GLN A 127 -1.13 -12.35 31.32
CA GLN A 127 0.26 -12.46 30.92
C GLN A 127 0.83 -11.14 30.40
N ALA A 128 0.06 -10.38 29.60
CA ALA A 128 0.46 -9.03 29.18
C ALA A 128 0.64 -8.11 30.40
N MET A 129 -0.28 -8.16 31.36
CA MET A 129 -0.16 -7.38 32.60
C MET A 129 1.06 -7.78 33.44
N ASP A 130 1.34 -9.07 33.58
CA ASP A 130 2.53 -9.58 34.29
C ASP A 130 3.83 -9.19 33.60
N HIS A 131 3.83 -9.18 32.28
CA HIS A 131 4.94 -8.67 31.52
C HIS A 131 5.14 -7.15 31.76
N LEU A 132 4.07 -6.35 31.73
CA LEU A 132 4.17 -4.92 32.02
C LEU A 132 4.63 -4.64 33.47
N ARG A 133 4.19 -5.44 34.46
CA ARG A 133 4.69 -5.38 35.85
C ARG A 133 6.19 -5.62 35.94
N ARG A 134 6.73 -6.56 35.15
CA ARG A 134 8.18 -6.81 35.10
C ARG A 134 8.95 -5.64 34.48
N VAL A 135 8.37 -4.96 33.51
CA VAL A 135 8.99 -3.78 32.87
C VAL A 135 8.88 -2.53 33.75
N LEU A 136 7.83 -2.42 34.57
CA LEU A 136 7.55 -1.31 35.48
C LEU A 136 7.28 -1.82 36.92
N PRO A 137 8.30 -2.30 37.64
CA PRO A 137 8.12 -2.88 38.98
C PRO A 137 7.64 -1.87 40.02
N GLU A 138 7.95 -0.59 39.85
CA GLU A 138 7.54 0.50 40.76
C GLU A 138 6.11 1.02 40.47
N SER A 139 5.50 0.60 39.36
CA SER A 139 4.16 1.05 38.96
C SER A 139 3.07 0.10 39.46
N ALA A 140 1.97 0.66 39.94
CA ALA A 140 0.77 -0.11 40.28
C ALA A 140 0.01 -0.51 38.99
N ILE A 141 0.40 -1.65 38.39
CA ILE A 141 -0.22 -2.20 37.17
C ILE A 141 -1.46 -3.03 37.49
N ASP A 142 -2.60 -2.53 37.02
CA ASP A 142 -3.93 -3.06 37.27
C ASP A 142 -4.80 -2.91 36.02
N HIS A 143 -5.71 -3.87 35.78
CA HIS A 143 -6.60 -3.89 34.62
C HIS A 143 -7.46 -2.62 34.53
N ARG A 144 -7.80 -1.97 35.66
CA ARG A 144 -8.59 -0.74 35.72
C ARG A 144 -7.98 0.39 34.88
N ARG A 145 -6.64 0.46 34.78
CA ARG A 145 -5.95 1.45 33.92
C ARG A 145 -6.22 1.26 32.43
N PHE A 146 -6.48 0.03 32.00
CA PHE A 146 -6.62 -0.35 30.59
C PHE A 146 -8.07 -0.58 30.17
N ARG A 147 -8.99 -0.68 31.13
CA ARG A 147 -10.44 -0.82 30.93
C ARG A 147 -10.81 -1.94 29.93
N PRO A 148 -10.36 -3.20 30.13
CA PRO A 148 -10.79 -4.33 29.31
C PRO A 148 -12.23 -4.72 29.60
N ASN A 149 -12.95 -5.17 28.57
CA ASN A 149 -14.24 -5.83 28.74
C ASN A 149 -14.06 -7.29 29.15
N ILE A 150 -13.02 -7.94 28.61
CA ILE A 150 -12.73 -9.35 28.86
C ILE A 150 -11.28 -9.45 29.32
N VAL A 151 -11.06 -10.05 30.49
CA VAL A 151 -9.74 -10.43 30.97
C VAL A 151 -9.61 -11.94 30.87
N VAL A 152 -8.53 -12.41 30.25
CA VAL A 152 -8.27 -13.84 30.06
C VAL A 152 -6.94 -14.26 30.67
N ASP A 153 -6.90 -15.50 31.14
CA ASP A 153 -5.66 -16.22 31.46
C ASP A 153 -5.29 -17.09 30.26
N LEU A 154 -4.24 -16.71 29.52
CA LEU A 154 -3.77 -17.41 28.33
C LEU A 154 -2.66 -18.41 28.66
N GLN A 155 -2.75 -19.61 28.10
CA GLN A 155 -1.78 -20.68 28.28
C GLN A 155 -0.93 -20.88 27.03
N GLY A 156 0.36 -21.17 27.23
CA GLY A 156 1.25 -21.66 26.16
C GLY A 156 1.64 -20.66 25.08
N VAL A 157 1.58 -19.35 25.36
CA VAL A 157 1.95 -18.30 24.40
C VAL A 157 3.03 -17.38 24.97
N ASP A 158 4.19 -17.37 24.30
CA ASP A 158 5.30 -16.46 24.59
C ASP A 158 5.09 -15.09 23.91
N GLY A 159 5.58 -14.03 24.55
CA GLY A 159 5.57 -12.67 24.01
C GLY A 159 5.21 -11.61 25.05
N ASP A 160 5.49 -10.35 24.71
CA ASP A 160 5.23 -9.21 25.60
C ASP A 160 3.71 -8.93 25.75
N VAL A 161 2.92 -9.25 24.72
CA VAL A 161 1.45 -9.18 24.70
C VAL A 161 0.89 -10.42 23.97
N PRO A 162 0.71 -11.55 24.68
CA PRO A 162 0.39 -12.85 24.05
C PRO A 162 -0.89 -12.88 23.22
N GLU A 163 -1.91 -12.11 23.62
CA GLU A 163 -3.17 -12.00 22.89
C GLU A 163 -3.01 -11.39 21.49
N TYR A 164 -1.86 -10.82 21.13
CA TYR A 164 -1.58 -10.39 19.76
C TYR A 164 -1.58 -11.55 18.77
N ALA A 165 -1.36 -12.79 19.22
CA ALA A 165 -1.44 -13.96 18.34
C ALA A 165 -2.87 -14.26 17.83
N LEU A 166 -3.90 -13.71 18.50
CA LEU A 166 -5.32 -13.83 18.10
C LEU A 166 -5.72 -12.81 17.03
N ILE A 167 -4.85 -11.87 16.71
CA ILE A 167 -5.13 -10.82 15.72
C ILE A 167 -5.24 -11.44 14.31
N GLY A 168 -6.30 -11.09 13.60
CA GLY A 168 -6.66 -11.67 12.30
C GLY A 168 -7.26 -13.07 12.42
N GLN A 169 -7.23 -13.70 13.59
CA GLN A 169 -7.70 -15.05 13.82
C GLN A 169 -9.12 -15.06 14.38
N GLN A 170 -9.91 -16.05 13.96
CA GLN A 170 -11.16 -16.37 14.62
C GLN A 170 -10.87 -17.27 15.83
N PHE A 171 -11.55 -17.00 16.93
CA PHE A 171 -11.43 -17.80 18.14
C PHE A 171 -12.78 -17.84 18.87
N SER A 172 -12.95 -18.83 19.72
CA SER A 172 -14.17 -19.02 20.51
C SER A 172 -13.93 -18.71 21.97
N ILE A 173 -14.93 -18.15 22.63
CA ILE A 173 -15.02 -18.08 24.09
C ILE A 173 -16.38 -18.65 24.48
N GLY A 174 -16.40 -19.83 25.12
CA GLY A 174 -17.66 -20.53 25.37
C GLY A 174 -18.43 -20.77 24.05
N GLY A 175 -19.67 -20.28 23.97
CA GLY A 175 -20.51 -20.36 22.76
C GLY A 175 -20.27 -19.25 21.73
N LEU A 176 -19.47 -18.23 22.05
CA LEU A 176 -19.20 -17.08 21.17
C LEU A 176 -18.16 -17.42 20.11
N LYS A 177 -18.27 -16.77 18.95
CA LYS A 177 -17.16 -16.64 17.99
C LYS A 177 -16.76 -15.19 17.85
N LEU A 178 -15.48 -14.93 18.04
CA LEU A 178 -14.86 -13.61 17.98
C LEU A 178 -13.75 -13.62 16.93
N ARG A 179 -13.36 -12.42 16.48
CA ARG A 179 -12.12 -12.22 15.73
C ARG A 179 -11.29 -11.12 16.38
N GLY A 180 -10.01 -11.37 16.61
CA GLY A 180 -9.09 -10.35 17.06
C GLY A 180 -8.82 -9.39 15.90
N THR A 181 -9.01 -8.09 16.08
CA THR A 181 -8.95 -7.13 14.97
C THR A 181 -7.65 -6.35 14.95
N THR A 182 -7.31 -5.64 16.02
CA THR A 182 -6.14 -4.77 16.05
C THR A 182 -5.65 -4.54 17.47
N PRO A 183 -4.36 -4.23 17.69
CA PRO A 183 -3.87 -3.78 18.98
C PRO A 183 -4.68 -2.58 19.49
N CYS A 184 -4.95 -2.58 20.78
CA CYS A 184 -5.77 -1.54 21.38
C CYS A 184 -4.90 -0.38 21.84
N ALA A 185 -4.99 0.74 21.10
CA ALA A 185 -4.29 1.97 21.41
C ALA A 185 -4.70 2.57 22.77
N ARG A 186 -3.71 3.09 23.50
CA ARG A 186 -3.87 3.68 24.84
C ARG A 186 -3.64 5.18 24.84
N CYS A 187 -4.31 5.87 25.75
CA CYS A 187 -4.23 7.31 25.92
C CYS A 187 -3.83 7.66 27.36
N GLY A 188 -3.80 8.96 27.65
CA GLY A 188 -3.57 9.51 28.99
C GLY A 188 -4.47 8.94 30.08
N PHE A 189 -5.59 8.29 29.74
CA PHE A 189 -6.45 7.66 30.73
C PHE A 189 -5.68 6.62 31.58
N THR A 190 -4.71 5.92 30.97
CA THR A 190 -3.85 4.94 31.68
C THR A 190 -3.02 5.56 32.81
N THR A 191 -2.81 6.88 32.79
CA THR A 191 -2.00 7.58 33.78
C THR A 191 -2.81 8.10 34.96
N LEU A 192 -4.14 8.14 34.88
CA LEU A 192 -4.98 8.80 35.87
C LEU A 192 -5.04 8.03 37.20
N GLU A 193 -5.39 8.74 38.27
CA GLU A 193 -5.73 8.17 39.57
C GLU A 193 -7.10 7.47 39.50
N MET A 194 -7.21 6.27 40.09
CA MET A 194 -8.40 5.42 40.03
C MET A 194 -8.56 4.59 41.31
N GLY A 195 -9.41 5.03 42.23
CA GLY A 195 -9.58 4.39 43.53
C GLY A 195 -8.25 4.37 44.30
N ASN A 196 -7.72 3.18 44.60
CA ASN A 196 -6.43 3.03 45.27
C ASN A 196 -5.20 3.08 44.33
N LEU A 197 -5.38 3.37 43.03
CA LEU A 197 -4.29 3.48 42.07
C LEU A 197 -3.85 4.94 41.94
N PRO A 198 -2.59 5.30 42.24
CA PRO A 198 -2.11 6.69 42.12
C PRO A 198 -1.99 7.13 40.64
N GLU A 199 -1.86 8.42 40.40
CA GLU A 199 -1.48 8.92 39.07
C GLU A 199 -0.08 8.37 38.69
N ASP A 200 0.06 7.83 37.47
CA ASP A 200 1.30 7.23 36.99
C ASP A 200 1.55 7.46 35.49
N PRO A 201 2.25 8.55 35.13
CA PRO A 201 2.65 8.83 33.75
C PRO A 201 3.68 7.84 33.15
N ALA A 202 4.36 7.03 33.98
CA ALA A 202 5.36 6.07 33.50
C ALA A 202 4.72 4.93 32.70
N VAL A 203 3.48 4.57 33.03
CA VAL A 203 2.69 3.57 32.29
C VAL A 203 2.57 3.99 30.82
N LEU A 204 2.00 5.16 30.52
CA LEU A 204 1.82 5.60 29.14
C LEU A 204 3.15 5.79 28.40
N ARG A 205 4.17 6.34 29.06
CA ARG A 205 5.50 6.49 28.45
C ARG A 205 6.08 5.15 28.02
N THR A 206 5.92 4.12 28.84
CA THR A 206 6.40 2.77 28.54
C THR A 206 5.59 2.13 27.42
N LEU A 207 4.27 2.28 27.45
CA LEU A 207 3.40 1.84 26.35
C LEU A 207 3.82 2.47 25.02
N VAL A 208 4.07 3.78 24.98
CA VAL A 208 4.54 4.47 23.77
C VAL A 208 5.89 3.94 23.29
N ARG A 209 6.85 3.77 24.20
CA ARG A 209 8.23 3.40 23.84
C ARG A 209 8.40 1.93 23.45
N ARG A 210 7.68 1.03 24.12
CA ARG A 210 7.92 -0.42 24.03
C ARG A 210 6.79 -1.19 23.36
N TYR A 211 5.58 -0.65 23.37
CA TYR A 211 4.39 -1.30 22.82
C TYR A 211 3.71 -0.46 21.73
N GLU A 212 4.42 0.53 21.17
CA GLU A 212 3.91 1.45 20.14
C GLU A 212 2.56 2.09 20.51
N ARG A 213 2.39 2.43 21.79
CA ARG A 213 1.16 2.99 22.39
C ARG A 213 -0.02 2.01 22.43
N ASN A 214 0.18 0.72 22.22
CA ASN A 214 -0.87 -0.30 22.26
C ASN A 214 -0.74 -1.23 23.48
N PHE A 215 -1.86 -1.76 23.95
CA PHE A 215 -1.88 -2.77 25.01
C PHE A 215 -3.23 -3.50 25.01
N GLY A 216 -3.24 -4.84 24.98
CA GLY A 216 -4.43 -5.63 24.68
C GLY A 216 -4.89 -5.52 23.22
N ILE A 217 -5.98 -6.20 22.86
CA ILE A 217 -6.55 -6.20 21.49
C ILE A 217 -8.00 -5.77 21.48
N TYR A 218 -8.43 -5.20 20.36
CA TYR A 218 -9.85 -5.10 20.04
C TYR A 218 -10.33 -6.39 19.39
N CYS A 219 -11.60 -6.73 19.62
CA CYS A 219 -12.27 -7.88 19.05
C CYS A 219 -13.59 -7.47 18.41
N GLU A 220 -13.98 -8.15 17.33
CA GLU A 220 -15.33 -8.13 16.77
C GLU A 220 -16.08 -9.42 17.13
N VAL A 221 -17.41 -9.31 17.27
CA VAL A 221 -18.29 -10.45 17.53
C VAL A 221 -18.79 -10.98 16.19
N LEU A 222 -18.46 -12.23 15.87
CA LEU A 222 -18.89 -12.92 14.66
C LEU A 222 -20.19 -13.70 14.88
N GLU A 223 -20.34 -14.32 16.05
CA GLU A 223 -21.56 -15.00 16.50
C GLU A 223 -21.92 -14.48 17.89
N GLU A 224 -23.13 -13.92 18.00
CA GLU A 224 -23.68 -13.33 19.23
C GLU A 224 -24.01 -14.41 20.27
N GLY A 225 -24.02 -14.05 21.55
CA GLY A 225 -24.29 -14.99 22.63
C GLY A 225 -23.93 -14.43 24.01
N GLU A 226 -24.06 -15.28 25.02
CA GLU A 226 -23.65 -14.94 26.39
C GLU A 226 -22.20 -15.37 26.66
N ILE A 227 -21.48 -14.53 27.40
CA ILE A 227 -20.17 -14.84 27.97
C ILE A 227 -20.28 -14.95 29.48
N HIS A 228 -19.56 -15.90 30.05
CA HIS A 228 -19.48 -16.11 31.49
C HIS A 228 -18.03 -16.06 31.95
N LYS A 229 -17.84 -15.60 33.19
CA LYS A 229 -16.57 -15.84 33.89
C LYS A 229 -16.34 -17.35 33.99
N GLY A 230 -15.13 -17.79 33.62
CA GLY A 230 -14.77 -19.21 33.53
C GLY A 230 -14.92 -19.82 32.14
N ASP A 231 -15.48 -19.10 31.17
CA ASP A 231 -15.56 -19.61 29.80
C ASP A 231 -14.18 -19.84 29.20
N ARG A 232 -14.06 -20.95 28.46
CA ARG A 232 -12.80 -21.36 27.83
C ARG A 232 -12.60 -20.63 26.51
N LEU A 233 -11.42 -20.04 26.34
CA LEU A 233 -10.94 -19.47 25.08
C LEU A 233 -10.20 -20.55 24.30
N ILE A 234 -10.55 -20.71 23.02
CA ILE A 234 -9.87 -21.63 22.09
C ILE A 234 -9.71 -20.93 20.75
N GLY A 235 -8.48 -20.80 20.26
CA GLY A 235 -8.17 -20.20 18.97
C GLY A 235 -6.97 -20.83 18.28
N GLU A 236 -6.79 -20.47 17.02
CA GLU A 236 -5.54 -20.74 16.30
C GLU A 236 -4.57 -19.59 16.56
N ARG A 237 -3.30 -19.94 16.80
CA ARG A 237 -2.23 -18.96 16.95
C ARG A 237 -1.69 -18.64 15.56
N SER A 238 -1.61 -17.36 15.24
CA SER A 238 -0.75 -16.90 14.13
C SER A 238 0.58 -16.40 14.69
N GLU A 239 1.67 -16.51 13.92
CA GLU A 239 2.79 -15.58 14.10
C GLU A 239 2.25 -14.21 13.67
N PRO A 240 1.96 -13.30 14.60
CA PRO A 240 1.35 -12.05 14.21
C PRO A 240 2.40 -11.28 13.42
N SER A 241 2.11 -10.92 12.18
CA SER A 241 2.90 -9.93 11.45
C SER A 241 2.60 -8.56 12.07
N ILE A 242 3.13 -8.30 13.26
CA ILE A 242 2.95 -7.04 14.02
C ILE A 242 4.04 -6.01 13.70
N GLY A 243 5.11 -6.43 13.03
CA GLY A 243 6.22 -5.55 12.73
C GLY A 243 5.75 -4.38 11.84
N PRO A 244 6.04 -3.12 12.22
CA PRO A 244 5.47 -1.94 11.56
C PRO A 244 5.68 -1.99 10.04
N VAL A 245 4.61 -1.74 9.28
CA VAL A 245 4.69 -1.56 7.84
C VAL A 245 4.99 -0.08 7.57
N LEU A 246 6.18 0.17 7.05
CA LEU A 246 6.59 1.48 6.55
C LEU A 246 6.27 1.58 5.05
N ILE A 247 5.57 2.62 4.65
CA ILE A 247 5.25 2.91 3.25
C ILE A 247 5.94 4.22 2.88
N VAL A 248 6.90 4.17 1.96
CA VAL A 248 7.64 5.34 1.47
C VAL A 248 7.03 5.80 0.16
N GLY A 249 6.19 6.84 0.24
CA GLY A 249 5.51 7.45 -0.90
C GLY A 249 4.01 7.64 -0.64
N GLY A 250 3.60 8.88 -0.36
CA GLY A 250 2.19 9.26 -0.16
C GLY A 250 1.38 9.51 -1.44
N GLY A 251 1.69 8.80 -2.52
CA GLY A 251 0.89 8.84 -3.76
C GLY A 251 -0.15 7.71 -3.84
N GLN A 252 -0.73 7.51 -5.03
CA GLN A 252 -1.75 6.47 -5.29
C GLN A 252 -1.39 5.11 -4.72
N ALA A 253 -0.24 4.57 -5.12
CA ALA A 253 0.16 3.22 -4.75
C ALA A 253 0.31 3.06 -3.23
N GLY A 254 0.98 3.99 -2.55
CA GLY A 254 1.21 3.91 -1.11
C GLY A 254 -0.05 4.09 -0.28
N ALA A 255 -0.90 5.06 -0.61
CA ALA A 255 -2.16 5.28 0.09
C ALA A 255 -3.13 4.10 -0.09
N MET A 256 -3.20 3.55 -1.30
CA MET A 256 -4.03 2.37 -1.57
C MET A 256 -3.49 1.12 -0.89
N ALA A 257 -2.16 0.97 -0.76
CA ALA A 257 -1.57 -0.13 -0.01
C ALA A 257 -1.92 -0.02 1.48
N ALA A 258 -1.85 1.18 2.07
CA ALA A 258 -2.26 1.41 3.45
C ALA A 258 -3.74 1.06 3.69
N ARG A 259 -4.63 1.46 2.78
CA ARG A 259 -6.06 1.11 2.84
C ARG A 259 -6.30 -0.38 2.65
N ALA A 260 -5.62 -1.01 1.70
CA ALA A 260 -5.72 -2.44 1.44
C ALA A 260 -5.27 -3.26 2.65
N LEU A 261 -4.13 -2.91 3.25
CA LEU A 261 -3.64 -3.53 4.48
C LEU A 261 -4.71 -3.50 5.58
N ARG A 262 -5.31 -2.34 5.87
CA ARG A 262 -6.38 -2.24 6.87
C ARG A 262 -7.61 -3.03 6.50
N ARG A 263 -8.09 -2.94 5.26
CA ARG A 263 -9.27 -3.68 4.78
C ARG A 263 -9.07 -5.19 4.84
N LEU A 264 -7.84 -5.67 4.64
CA LEU A 264 -7.48 -7.09 4.70
C LEU A 264 -7.14 -7.57 6.12
N GLY A 265 -7.31 -6.72 7.14
CA GLY A 265 -7.11 -7.10 8.53
C GLY A 265 -5.67 -6.96 9.04
N TYR A 266 -4.78 -6.28 8.32
CA TYR A 266 -3.48 -5.91 8.88
C TYR A 266 -3.70 -4.99 10.06
N ALA A 267 -3.18 -5.44 11.18
CA ALA A 267 -3.49 -4.91 12.49
C ALA A 267 -2.32 -4.13 13.10
N GLY A 268 -1.09 -4.40 12.66
CA GLY A 268 0.11 -3.72 13.12
C GLY A 268 0.15 -2.24 12.72
N VAL A 269 1.19 -1.55 13.17
CA VAL A 269 1.40 -0.14 12.83
C VAL A 269 1.62 0.03 11.34
N ILE A 270 0.94 1.00 10.73
CA ILE A 270 1.20 1.46 9.35
C ILE A 270 1.63 2.92 9.46
N ARG A 271 2.81 3.22 8.92
CA ARG A 271 3.29 4.60 8.80
C ARG A 271 3.57 4.90 7.33
N LEU A 272 2.94 5.95 6.81
CA LEU A 272 3.07 6.38 5.43
C LEU A 272 3.84 7.70 5.39
N PHE A 273 4.96 7.72 4.67
CA PHE A 273 5.85 8.86 4.51
C PHE A 273 5.63 9.49 3.15
N GLY A 274 5.32 10.79 3.14
CA GLY A 274 5.14 11.59 1.95
C GLY A 274 6.09 12.78 1.96
N GLY A 275 6.85 12.95 0.86
CA GLY A 275 7.66 14.16 0.68
C GLY A 275 6.83 15.41 0.41
N GLU A 276 5.60 15.26 -0.10
CA GLU A 276 4.64 16.36 -0.24
C GLU A 276 3.94 16.65 1.11
N ARG A 277 3.51 17.89 1.32
CA ARG A 277 2.85 18.34 2.56
C ARG A 277 1.36 18.00 2.62
N HIS A 278 0.80 17.56 1.50
CA HIS A 278 -0.63 17.26 1.35
C HIS A 278 -0.94 15.82 1.70
N THR A 279 -2.14 15.57 2.21
CA THR A 279 -2.67 14.20 2.33
C THR A 279 -2.72 13.54 0.94
N PRO A 280 -2.54 12.21 0.84
CA PRO A 280 -2.56 11.52 -0.46
C PRO A 280 -3.79 11.85 -1.32
N TYR A 281 -3.54 12.21 -2.58
CA TYR A 281 -4.57 12.69 -3.51
C TYR A 281 -4.40 12.12 -4.94
N GLU A 282 -5.50 12.11 -5.69
CA GLU A 282 -5.56 11.66 -7.07
C GLU A 282 -4.78 12.61 -7.99
N ARG A 283 -3.78 12.09 -8.72
CA ARG A 283 -2.99 12.86 -9.69
C ARG A 283 -3.63 13.01 -11.09
N PRO A 284 -4.44 12.07 -11.61
CA PRO A 284 -5.05 12.23 -12.95
C PRO A 284 -5.87 13.51 -13.17
N PRO A 285 -6.56 14.09 -12.15
CA PRO A 285 -7.26 15.37 -12.29
C PRO A 285 -6.36 16.58 -12.55
N LEU A 286 -5.07 16.54 -12.18
CA LEU A 286 -4.16 17.70 -12.26
C LEU A 286 -4.03 18.26 -13.69
N SER A 287 -4.04 17.40 -14.71
CA SER A 287 -3.98 17.79 -16.12
C SER A 287 -5.35 18.02 -16.77
N LYS A 288 -6.45 17.75 -16.05
CA LYS A 288 -7.83 17.78 -16.58
C LYS A 288 -8.66 18.92 -16.01
N ARG A 289 -8.26 19.48 -14.87
CA ARG A 289 -8.97 20.57 -14.16
C ARG A 289 -8.04 21.75 -13.85
N LEU A 290 -7.09 22.07 -14.74
CA LEU A 290 -6.12 23.15 -14.52
C LEU A 290 -6.77 24.49 -14.17
N LYS A 291 -7.90 24.84 -14.79
CA LYS A 291 -8.63 26.10 -14.49
C LYS A 291 -9.17 26.19 -13.04
N ALA A 292 -9.37 25.05 -12.39
CA ALA A 292 -9.83 24.96 -11.00
C ALA A 292 -8.71 24.50 -10.06
N ALA A 293 -7.44 24.54 -10.51
CA ALA A 293 -6.32 24.08 -9.71
C ALA A 293 -6.14 25.00 -8.49
N THR A 294 -6.16 24.40 -7.31
CA THR A 294 -5.87 25.04 -6.03
C THR A 294 -5.08 24.06 -5.18
N THR A 295 -4.27 24.56 -4.25
CA THR A 295 -3.59 23.72 -3.27
C THR A 295 -4.52 23.21 -2.17
N GLN A 296 -5.74 23.73 -2.07
CA GLN A 296 -6.69 23.41 -1.00
C GLN A 296 -7.70 22.34 -1.39
N GLU A 297 -8.09 22.27 -2.66
CA GLU A 297 -9.10 21.32 -3.15
C GLU A 297 -8.46 20.32 -4.11
N HIS A 298 -8.27 19.10 -3.62
CA HIS A 298 -7.84 17.96 -4.41
C HIS A 298 -8.59 16.71 -3.97
N GLU A 299 -8.85 15.80 -4.90
CA GLU A 299 -9.60 14.57 -4.63
C GLU A 299 -8.76 13.62 -3.75
N PRO A 300 -9.16 13.38 -2.49
CA PRO A 300 -8.34 12.64 -1.55
C PRO A 300 -8.44 11.13 -1.80
N ILE A 301 -7.30 10.44 -1.72
CA ILE A 301 -7.24 8.97 -1.72
C ILE A 301 -7.32 8.46 -0.28
N LEU A 302 -6.69 9.19 0.62
CA LEU A 302 -6.67 8.97 2.05
C LEU A 302 -6.69 10.34 2.75
N SER A 303 -7.86 10.76 3.22
CA SER A 303 -8.01 12.01 3.97
C SER A 303 -7.37 11.89 5.37
N ALA A 304 -7.18 13.02 6.06
CA ALA A 304 -6.71 13.01 7.45
C ALA A 304 -7.69 12.26 8.38
N GLU A 305 -8.99 12.44 8.17
CA GLU A 305 -10.06 11.75 8.91
C GLU A 305 -10.05 10.24 8.64
N ASP A 306 -9.91 9.83 7.37
CA ASP A 306 -9.79 8.42 7.02
C ASP A 306 -8.52 7.81 7.63
N ALA A 307 -7.39 8.53 7.59
CA ALA A 307 -6.15 8.06 8.18
C ALA A 307 -6.26 7.88 9.70
N GLU A 308 -6.91 8.80 10.40
CA GLU A 308 -7.19 8.66 11.84
C GLU A 308 -8.11 7.45 12.10
N THR A 309 -9.21 7.34 11.35
CA THR A 309 -10.19 6.25 11.46
C THR A 309 -9.54 4.89 11.21
N LEU A 310 -8.71 4.80 10.17
CA LEU A 310 -7.98 3.60 9.79
C LEU A 310 -6.70 3.40 10.58
N LYS A 311 -6.38 4.27 11.56
CA LYS A 311 -5.15 4.19 12.36
C LYS A 311 -3.88 4.10 11.51
N ILE A 312 -3.77 4.94 10.48
CA ILE A 312 -2.60 5.07 9.60
C ILE A 312 -1.88 6.36 10.01
N SER A 313 -0.61 6.25 10.40
CA SER A 313 0.20 7.43 10.73
C SER A 313 0.71 8.09 9.46
N LEU A 314 0.26 9.31 9.18
CA LEU A 314 0.74 10.11 8.06
C LEU A 314 1.92 10.98 8.49
N HIS A 315 3.06 10.79 7.83
CA HIS A 315 4.26 11.63 7.97
C HIS A 315 4.41 12.45 6.69
N LEU A 316 3.73 13.60 6.65
CA LEU A 316 3.68 14.50 5.49
C LEU A 316 4.82 15.53 5.54
N GLY A 317 5.32 15.95 4.37
CA GLY A 317 6.51 16.79 4.28
C GLY A 317 7.77 16.15 4.89
N SER A 318 7.77 14.82 5.03
CA SER A 318 8.84 14.03 5.63
C SER A 318 9.45 13.14 4.55
N MET A 319 10.54 13.61 3.97
CA MET A 319 11.25 12.87 2.92
C MET A 319 12.08 11.77 3.56
N VAL A 320 12.06 10.57 2.97
CA VAL A 320 12.98 9.48 3.34
C VAL A 320 14.23 9.60 2.48
N GLU A 321 15.39 9.74 3.11
CA GLU A 321 16.66 10.04 2.41
C GLU A 321 17.58 8.83 2.32
N ALA A 322 17.51 7.93 3.31
CA ALA A 322 18.28 6.70 3.39
C ALA A 322 17.46 5.52 3.90
N ILE A 323 17.91 4.32 3.53
CA ILE A 323 17.36 3.03 3.97
C ILE A 323 18.55 2.16 4.37
N ASP A 324 18.56 1.67 5.60
CA ASP A 324 19.42 0.57 6.01
C ASP A 324 18.61 -0.73 6.01
N LEU A 325 18.87 -1.56 5.00
CA LEU A 325 18.21 -2.84 4.81
C LEU A 325 18.62 -3.88 5.87
N ALA A 326 19.88 -3.85 6.32
CA ALA A 326 20.40 -4.81 7.28
C ALA A 326 19.85 -4.53 8.69
N GLY A 327 19.88 -3.26 9.09
CA GLY A 327 19.30 -2.80 10.35
C GLY A 327 17.79 -2.53 10.31
N ARG A 328 17.14 -2.76 9.16
CA ARG A 328 15.69 -2.55 8.91
C ARG A 328 15.19 -1.20 9.40
N ARG A 329 15.84 -0.12 8.99
CA ARG A 329 15.45 1.25 9.33
C ARG A 329 15.50 2.19 8.15
N ILE A 330 14.70 3.24 8.21
CA ILE A 330 14.78 4.39 7.31
C ILE A 330 15.30 5.61 8.07
N GLU A 331 15.88 6.56 7.35
CA GLU A 331 16.24 7.88 7.87
C GLU A 331 15.45 8.94 7.09
N THR A 332 14.76 9.83 7.82
CA THR A 332 14.04 10.96 7.24
C THR A 332 14.93 12.21 7.15
N SER A 333 14.51 13.20 6.36
CA SER A 333 15.25 14.44 6.10
C SER A 333 15.53 15.31 7.34
N ASP A 334 14.91 15.01 8.48
CA ASP A 334 15.18 15.62 9.77
C ASP A 334 16.16 14.81 10.64
N GLY A 335 16.73 13.73 10.10
CA GLY A 335 17.64 12.81 10.77
C GLY A 335 16.95 11.78 11.67
N THR A 336 15.61 11.69 11.67
CA THR A 336 14.91 10.69 12.48
C THR A 336 15.08 9.30 11.88
N GLU A 337 15.56 8.35 12.69
CA GLU A 337 15.62 6.94 12.32
C GLU A 337 14.37 6.18 12.77
N ILE A 338 13.80 5.36 11.89
CA ILE A 338 12.56 4.61 12.16
C ILE A 338 12.70 3.17 11.67
N GLY A 339 12.54 2.21 12.58
CA GLY A 339 12.57 0.77 12.26
C GLY A 339 11.29 0.25 11.60
N TYR A 340 11.41 -0.76 10.73
CA TYR A 340 10.28 -1.46 10.10
C TYR A 340 10.33 -2.97 10.30
N GLY A 341 9.14 -3.59 10.30
CA GLY A 341 8.96 -5.01 10.01
C GLY A 341 8.97 -5.27 8.51
N SER A 342 8.18 -4.49 7.77
CA SER A 342 8.11 -4.53 6.31
C SER A 342 8.17 -3.13 5.70
N LEU A 343 8.81 -3.01 4.54
CA LEU A 343 9.00 -1.76 3.82
C LEU A 343 8.34 -1.82 2.44
N ILE A 344 7.47 -0.87 2.12
CA ILE A 344 6.85 -0.70 0.81
C ILE A 344 7.37 0.59 0.18
N LEU A 345 8.12 0.48 -0.92
CA LEU A 345 8.63 1.60 -1.69
C LEU A 345 7.62 1.98 -2.79
N ALA A 346 6.93 3.09 -2.57
CA ALA A 346 5.88 3.64 -3.43
C ALA A 346 6.21 5.07 -3.89
N THR A 347 7.50 5.37 -4.09
CA THR A 347 8.03 6.72 -4.36
C THR A 347 7.60 7.29 -5.72
N GLY A 348 7.07 6.45 -6.61
CA GLY A 348 6.61 6.85 -7.93
C GLY A 348 7.74 7.42 -8.79
N GLY A 349 7.60 8.67 -9.23
CA GLY A 349 8.65 9.32 -10.02
C GLY A 349 8.37 10.79 -10.30
N THR A 350 9.32 11.43 -11.00
CA THR A 350 9.34 12.86 -11.32
C THR A 350 9.24 13.12 -12.81
N ALA A 351 8.76 14.31 -13.18
CA ALA A 351 8.78 14.75 -14.58
C ALA A 351 10.25 14.84 -15.08
N ARG A 352 10.49 14.34 -16.30
CA ARG A 352 11.82 14.42 -16.91
C ARG A 352 12.13 15.86 -17.32
N HIS A 353 13.35 16.30 -17.01
CA HIS A 353 13.85 17.62 -17.38
C HIS A 353 14.58 17.60 -18.73
N VAL A 354 14.61 18.74 -19.41
CA VAL A 354 15.47 18.94 -20.58
C VAL A 354 16.85 19.35 -20.08
N PRO A 355 17.93 18.62 -20.42
CA PRO A 355 19.29 19.03 -20.09
C PRO A 355 19.58 20.44 -20.60
N ASP A 356 20.34 21.23 -19.84
CA ASP A 356 20.81 22.58 -20.18
C ASP A 356 19.73 23.67 -20.37
N LEU A 357 18.44 23.34 -20.20
CA LEU A 357 17.39 24.35 -20.13
C LEU A 357 17.39 25.00 -18.75
N ALA A 358 18.07 26.14 -18.65
CA ALA A 358 18.09 26.96 -17.43
C ALA A 358 16.66 27.33 -16.97
N ARG A 359 16.49 27.38 -15.66
CA ARG A 359 15.26 27.81 -14.98
C ARG A 359 15.63 28.96 -14.05
N GLY A 360 15.17 30.16 -14.36
CA GLY A 360 15.44 31.36 -13.59
C GLY A 360 14.39 32.45 -13.73
N HIS A 361 13.46 32.33 -14.69
CA HIS A 361 12.44 33.36 -14.95
C HIS A 361 11.00 32.88 -14.75
N GLY A 362 10.78 31.66 -14.23
CA GLY A 362 9.44 31.15 -13.92
C GLY A 362 8.58 30.82 -15.16
N ARG A 363 9.21 30.63 -16.32
CA ARG A 363 8.52 30.38 -17.60
C ARG A 363 8.60 28.93 -18.06
N VAL A 364 9.42 28.10 -17.40
CA VAL A 364 9.57 26.66 -17.67
C VAL A 364 8.77 25.84 -16.65
N HIS A 365 7.75 25.15 -17.13
CA HIS A 365 6.80 24.40 -16.32
C HIS A 365 6.94 22.89 -16.55
N VAL A 366 6.54 22.12 -15.54
CA VAL A 366 6.27 20.67 -15.60
C VAL A 366 4.91 20.44 -14.96
N LEU A 367 4.37 19.21 -15.04
CA LEU A 367 3.12 18.87 -14.36
C LEU A 367 3.21 17.49 -13.71
N ARG A 368 3.40 17.46 -12.38
CA ARG A 368 3.38 16.23 -11.57
C ARG A 368 2.70 16.39 -10.22
N THR A 369 2.85 17.54 -9.56
CA THR A 369 2.25 17.83 -8.24
C THR A 369 1.12 18.85 -8.33
N VAL A 370 0.37 19.02 -7.25
CA VAL A 370 -0.66 20.07 -7.15
C VAL A 370 -0.05 21.47 -7.30
N GLU A 371 1.15 21.72 -6.76
CA GLU A 371 1.84 23.01 -6.93
C GLU A 371 2.26 23.26 -8.37
N ASP A 372 2.61 22.21 -9.13
CA ASP A 372 2.84 22.35 -10.57
C ASP A 372 1.56 22.77 -11.30
N ALA A 373 0.42 22.14 -10.95
CA ALA A 373 -0.87 22.45 -11.55
C ALA A 373 -1.30 23.89 -11.28
N VAL A 374 -1.11 24.37 -10.04
CA VAL A 374 -1.41 25.76 -9.65
C VAL A 374 -0.52 26.74 -10.41
N ARG A 375 0.81 26.55 -10.39
CA ARG A 375 1.74 27.42 -11.14
C ARG A 375 1.44 27.48 -12.63
N LEU A 376 1.07 26.33 -13.22
CA LEU A 376 0.68 26.30 -14.63
C LEU A 376 -0.65 27.02 -14.85
N SER A 377 -1.64 26.86 -13.97
CA SER A 377 -2.94 27.53 -14.11
C SER A 377 -2.85 29.05 -14.09
N GLU A 378 -1.92 29.62 -13.31
CA GLU A 378 -1.73 31.07 -13.17
C GLU A 378 -1.28 31.73 -14.49
N VAL A 379 -0.63 30.96 -15.37
CA VAL A 379 -0.11 31.48 -16.65
C VAL A 379 -0.98 31.10 -17.85
N LEU A 380 -2.01 30.27 -17.68
CA LEU A 380 -2.91 29.85 -18.75
C LEU A 380 -4.03 30.86 -18.94
N ALA A 381 -3.75 31.93 -19.69
CA ALA A 381 -4.72 32.97 -20.04
C ALA A 381 -4.89 33.14 -21.56
N ALA A 382 -6.03 33.69 -21.96
CA ALA A 382 -6.32 34.02 -23.35
C ALA A 382 -5.23 34.92 -23.96
N GLY A 383 -4.76 34.57 -25.15
CA GLY A 383 -3.69 35.30 -25.85
C GLY A 383 -2.25 34.93 -25.45
N THR A 384 -2.07 34.15 -24.37
CA THR A 384 -0.75 33.65 -23.98
C THR A 384 -0.20 32.70 -25.04
N LYS A 385 1.06 32.85 -25.43
CA LYS A 385 1.76 31.91 -26.33
C LYS A 385 2.47 30.86 -25.48
N ILE A 386 2.17 29.59 -25.71
CA ILE A 386 2.74 28.50 -24.93
C ILE A 386 3.32 27.41 -25.82
N PHE A 387 4.54 27.02 -25.50
CA PHE A 387 5.16 25.82 -26.06
C PHE A 387 4.84 24.62 -25.18
N VAL A 388 4.56 23.48 -25.81
CA VAL A 388 4.44 22.19 -25.14
C VAL A 388 5.46 21.26 -25.77
N PHE A 389 6.41 20.75 -24.99
CA PHE A 389 7.41 19.81 -25.47
C PHE A 389 7.09 18.39 -25.02
N GLY A 390 6.66 17.56 -25.96
CA GLY A 390 6.32 16.15 -25.74
C GLY A 390 4.91 15.83 -26.23
N GLY A 391 4.80 14.93 -27.21
CA GLY A 391 3.53 14.45 -27.77
C GLY A 391 2.93 13.22 -27.08
N GLY A 392 3.17 13.05 -25.77
CA GLY A 392 2.58 11.99 -24.95
C GLY A 392 1.27 12.43 -24.28
N TRP A 393 0.70 11.60 -23.40
CA TRP A 393 -0.56 11.88 -22.71
C TRP A 393 -0.61 13.26 -22.06
N ILE A 394 0.31 13.53 -21.13
CA ILE A 394 0.34 14.81 -20.40
C ILE A 394 0.51 16.00 -21.34
N GLY A 395 1.37 15.90 -22.36
CA GLY A 395 1.56 16.98 -23.32
C GLY A 395 0.30 17.28 -24.13
N MET A 396 -0.42 16.24 -24.56
CA MET A 396 -1.70 16.41 -25.26
C MET A 396 -2.80 16.96 -24.34
N GLU A 397 -2.90 16.49 -23.10
CA GLU A 397 -3.90 17.00 -22.14
C GLU A 397 -3.64 18.48 -21.81
N VAL A 398 -2.38 18.85 -21.54
CA VAL A 398 -2.01 20.25 -21.28
C VAL A 398 -2.24 21.13 -22.50
N ALA A 399 -1.88 20.67 -23.71
CA ALA A 399 -2.15 21.41 -24.94
C ALA A 399 -3.65 21.65 -25.15
N ALA A 400 -4.49 20.65 -24.88
CA ALA A 400 -5.93 20.79 -24.96
C ALA A 400 -6.45 21.83 -23.95
N MET A 401 -6.05 21.73 -22.68
CA MET A 401 -6.48 22.68 -21.64
C MET A 401 -6.02 24.11 -21.90
N ALA A 402 -4.77 24.29 -22.37
CA ALA A 402 -4.24 25.61 -22.71
C ALA A 402 -5.00 26.22 -23.89
N SER A 403 -5.28 25.43 -24.92
CA SER A 403 -6.06 25.86 -26.08
C SER A 403 -7.50 26.25 -25.68
N GLU A 404 -8.15 25.48 -24.82
CA GLU A 404 -9.49 25.80 -24.26
C GLU A 404 -9.47 27.01 -23.30
N ALA A 405 -8.32 27.39 -22.78
CA ALA A 405 -8.12 28.64 -22.05
C ALA A 405 -7.87 29.85 -22.97
N GLY A 406 -7.84 29.63 -24.30
CA GLY A 406 -7.60 30.67 -25.30
C GLY A 406 -6.12 30.98 -25.55
N ALA A 407 -5.21 30.13 -25.07
CA ALA A 407 -3.78 30.27 -25.36
C ALA A 407 -3.46 29.84 -26.81
N SER A 408 -2.43 30.46 -27.40
CA SER A 408 -1.85 30.03 -28.67
C SER A 408 -0.82 28.93 -28.42
N VAL A 409 -1.17 27.68 -28.72
CA VAL A 409 -0.36 26.50 -28.37
C VAL A 409 0.46 26.01 -29.57
N THR A 410 1.77 25.81 -29.37
CA THR A 410 2.61 25.01 -30.28
C THR A 410 3.16 23.80 -29.54
N LEU A 411 2.79 22.60 -30.01
CA LEU A 411 3.26 21.34 -29.46
C LEU A 411 4.38 20.77 -30.34
N PHE A 412 5.54 20.53 -29.73
CA PHE A 412 6.68 19.89 -30.37
C PHE A 412 6.82 18.44 -29.94
N ALA A 413 7.09 17.54 -30.88
CA ALA A 413 7.51 16.18 -30.58
C ALA A 413 8.67 15.75 -31.50
N ARG A 414 9.64 15.05 -30.93
CA ARG A 414 10.73 14.41 -31.69
C ARG A 414 10.21 13.26 -32.56
N SER A 415 9.11 12.64 -32.16
CA SER A 415 8.43 11.61 -32.92
C SER A 415 7.75 12.17 -34.17
N LYS A 416 7.48 11.29 -35.13
CA LYS A 416 6.75 11.63 -36.37
C LYS A 416 5.23 11.76 -36.17
N ARG A 417 4.71 11.35 -35.01
CA ARG A 417 3.28 11.34 -34.63
C ARG A 417 3.10 11.42 -33.13
N LEU A 418 1.86 11.63 -32.66
CA LEU A 418 1.51 11.60 -31.24
C LEU A 418 1.58 10.19 -30.65
N ALA A 419 2.01 10.10 -29.38
CA ALA A 419 2.09 8.89 -28.54
C ALA A 419 2.51 7.58 -29.26
N PRO A 420 3.59 7.57 -30.07
CA PRO A 420 3.90 6.43 -30.95
C PRO A 420 4.32 5.15 -30.24
N ARG A 421 4.69 5.25 -28.95
CA ARG A 421 5.06 4.11 -28.10
C ARG A 421 3.85 3.30 -27.65
N ILE A 422 2.67 3.89 -27.70
CA ILE A 422 1.45 3.33 -27.13
C ILE A 422 0.38 3.20 -28.21
N LEU A 423 0.19 4.24 -29.01
CA LEU A 423 -0.90 4.29 -29.98
C LEU A 423 -0.49 3.73 -31.35
N PRO A 424 -1.37 2.98 -32.02
CA PRO A 424 -1.30 2.73 -33.45
C PRO A 424 -1.41 4.03 -34.28
N ALA A 425 -0.96 3.98 -35.53
CA ALA A 425 -0.91 5.16 -36.41
C ALA A 425 -2.30 5.79 -36.63
N SER A 426 -3.32 4.99 -36.94
CA SER A 426 -4.70 5.44 -37.18
C SER A 426 -5.31 6.20 -35.99
N VAL A 427 -5.04 5.75 -34.76
CA VAL A 427 -5.50 6.44 -33.55
C VAL A 427 -4.75 7.75 -33.36
N SER A 428 -3.43 7.76 -33.64
CA SER A 428 -2.60 8.96 -33.53
C SER A 428 -3.09 10.03 -34.50
N GLU A 429 -3.34 9.66 -35.75
CA GLU A 429 -3.86 10.55 -36.80
C GLU A 429 -5.21 11.18 -36.39
N LYS A 430 -6.09 10.40 -35.75
CA LYS A 430 -7.37 10.92 -35.25
C LYS A 430 -7.17 11.98 -34.16
N LEU A 431 -6.27 11.75 -33.21
CA LEU A 431 -5.95 12.74 -32.18
C LEU A 431 -5.24 13.97 -32.76
N GLU A 432 -4.36 13.78 -33.73
CA GLU A 432 -3.71 14.90 -34.41
C GLU A 432 -4.70 15.78 -35.15
N ALA A 433 -5.67 15.19 -35.85
CA ALA A 433 -6.75 15.92 -36.51
C ALA A 433 -7.56 16.74 -35.49
N LEU A 434 -7.92 16.13 -34.36
CA LEU A 434 -8.62 16.82 -33.26
C LEU A 434 -7.81 18.01 -32.73
N HIS A 435 -6.52 17.85 -32.48
CA HIS A 435 -5.65 18.94 -32.00
C HIS A 435 -5.53 20.08 -33.02
N ARG A 436 -5.36 19.76 -34.32
CA ARG A 436 -5.28 20.78 -35.37
C ARG A 436 -6.60 21.53 -35.55
N GLU A 437 -7.73 20.82 -35.53
CA GLU A 437 -9.08 21.41 -35.62
C GLU A 437 -9.33 22.41 -34.47
N ARG A 438 -8.78 22.12 -33.29
CA ARG A 438 -8.88 22.97 -32.10
C ARG A 438 -7.83 24.09 -32.03
N GLY A 439 -6.98 24.22 -33.05
CA GLY A 439 -6.03 25.33 -33.18
C GLY A 439 -4.63 25.08 -32.62
N THR A 440 -4.33 23.87 -32.15
CA THR A 440 -2.96 23.51 -31.73
C THR A 440 -2.05 23.38 -32.95
N VAL A 441 -0.93 24.11 -32.95
CA VAL A 441 0.12 23.94 -33.96
C VAL A 441 0.99 22.73 -33.60
N LEU A 442 0.98 21.69 -34.42
CA LEU A 442 1.75 20.46 -34.20
C LEU A 442 3.05 20.49 -35.03
N ARG A 443 4.20 20.26 -34.36
CA ARG A 443 5.53 20.21 -34.99
C ARG A 443 6.21 18.88 -34.66
N PHE A 444 6.26 17.98 -35.63
CA PHE A 444 6.77 16.61 -35.49
C PHE A 444 8.13 16.42 -36.15
N GLY A 445 8.87 15.39 -35.70
CA GLY A 445 10.16 15.02 -36.29
C GLY A 445 11.25 16.08 -36.11
N VAL A 446 11.08 17.01 -35.18
CA VAL A 446 12.00 18.12 -34.91
C VAL A 446 12.79 17.89 -33.63
N ASP A 447 14.00 18.43 -33.55
CA ASP A 447 14.79 18.50 -32.30
C ASP A 447 14.90 19.95 -31.82
N PRO A 448 13.86 20.47 -31.14
CA PRO A 448 13.85 21.86 -30.68
C PRO A 448 14.88 22.08 -29.57
N LYS A 449 15.59 23.20 -29.64
CA LYS A 449 16.42 23.72 -28.54
C LYS A 449 15.72 24.90 -27.90
N PHE A 450 15.55 24.84 -26.58
CA PHE A 450 14.83 25.87 -25.84
C PHE A 450 15.80 26.71 -25.02
N LYS A 451 15.52 28.01 -24.91
CA LYS A 451 16.21 28.91 -23.99
C LYS A 451 15.18 29.81 -23.31
N GLU A 452 15.19 29.79 -21.98
CA GLU A 452 14.43 30.72 -21.16
C GLU A 452 15.13 32.08 -21.10
N THR A 453 14.35 33.15 -21.17
CA THR A 453 14.79 34.54 -21.04
C THR A 453 13.80 35.31 -20.17
N ARG A 454 14.14 36.54 -19.77
CA ARG A 454 13.22 37.41 -19.03
C ARG A 454 11.92 37.67 -19.80
N ASP A 455 12.01 37.77 -21.12
CA ASP A 455 10.90 38.19 -21.99
C ASP A 455 10.08 37.02 -22.54
N GLY A 456 10.50 35.77 -22.30
CA GLY A 456 9.83 34.60 -22.85
C GLY A 456 10.74 33.39 -23.00
N VAL A 457 10.27 32.42 -23.77
CA VAL A 457 10.99 31.22 -24.18
C VAL A 457 11.23 31.28 -25.68
N THR A 458 12.47 31.06 -26.08
CA THR A 458 12.85 30.91 -27.49
C THR A 458 13.02 29.43 -27.82
N CYS A 459 12.57 29.03 -29.01
CA CYS A 459 12.73 27.69 -29.56
C CYS A 459 13.46 27.78 -30.90
N SER A 460 14.63 27.15 -31.00
CA SER A 460 15.40 27.06 -32.25
C SER A 460 15.23 25.68 -32.88
N ILE A 461 14.88 25.66 -34.17
CA ILE A 461 14.77 24.45 -35.00
C ILE A 461 15.55 24.70 -36.29
N GLY A 462 16.78 24.20 -36.36
CA GLY A 462 17.69 24.54 -37.45
C GLY A 462 17.94 26.06 -37.49
N ARG A 463 17.50 26.74 -38.56
CA ARG A 463 17.61 28.20 -38.72
C ARG A 463 16.36 28.96 -38.25
N GLU A 464 15.26 28.27 -38.00
CA GLU A 464 14.02 28.90 -37.54
C GLU A 464 14.08 29.18 -36.04
N VAL A 465 13.59 30.35 -35.64
CA VAL A 465 13.45 30.74 -34.23
C VAL A 465 12.01 31.14 -33.95
N LEU A 466 11.40 30.49 -32.97
CA LEU A 466 10.03 30.74 -32.51
C LEU A 466 10.06 31.31 -31.09
N HIS A 467 9.04 32.10 -30.75
CA HIS A 467 8.90 32.75 -29.45
C HIS A 467 7.57 32.41 -28.79
N ALA A 468 7.61 32.16 -27.48
CA ALA A 468 6.44 31.96 -26.62
C ALA A 468 6.68 32.62 -25.25
N ASP A 469 5.62 32.81 -24.47
CA ASP A 469 5.71 33.37 -23.12
C ASP A 469 6.16 32.30 -22.11
N HIS A 470 5.69 31.07 -22.31
CA HIS A 470 5.92 29.93 -21.42
C HIS A 470 6.19 28.63 -22.19
N ILE A 471 6.78 27.65 -21.51
CA ILE A 471 6.94 26.27 -22.01
C ILE A 471 6.54 25.25 -20.95
N VAL A 472 5.85 24.19 -21.37
CA VAL A 472 5.59 23.00 -20.55
C VAL A 472 6.42 21.83 -21.07
N ILE A 473 7.20 21.22 -20.18
CA ILE A 473 8.01 20.04 -20.48
C ILE A 473 7.23 18.77 -20.10
N ALA A 474 6.85 17.97 -21.09
CA ALA A 474 6.04 16.76 -20.98
C ALA A 474 6.67 15.56 -21.72
N ILE A 475 7.98 15.37 -21.56
CA ILE A 475 8.79 14.35 -22.27
C ILE A 475 8.91 13.01 -21.52
N GLY A 476 7.93 12.70 -20.68
CA GLY A 476 7.89 11.50 -19.85
C GLY A 476 8.44 11.72 -18.44
N MET A 477 8.57 10.63 -17.69
CA MET A 477 9.01 10.66 -16.29
C MET A 477 10.30 9.86 -16.06
N VAL A 478 10.84 10.01 -14.85
CA VAL A 478 11.95 9.23 -14.29
C VAL A 478 11.48 8.62 -12.97
N PRO A 479 11.63 7.30 -12.75
CA PRO A 479 11.26 6.69 -11.48
C PRO A 479 12.18 7.19 -10.35
N LEU A 480 11.61 7.39 -9.16
CA LEU A 480 12.36 7.80 -7.96
C LEU A 480 12.93 6.58 -7.24
N ASP A 481 13.82 5.85 -7.92
CA ASP A 481 14.49 4.64 -7.42
C ASP A 481 15.84 4.92 -6.73
N GLY A 482 16.24 6.19 -6.62
CA GLY A 482 17.56 6.58 -6.12
C GLY A 482 17.85 6.13 -4.68
N ILE A 483 16.85 6.21 -3.78
CA ILE A 483 17.01 5.75 -2.39
C ILE A 483 17.20 4.23 -2.32
N ALA A 484 16.48 3.48 -3.16
CA ALA A 484 16.54 2.03 -3.23
C ALA A 484 17.90 1.58 -3.78
N ARG A 485 18.38 2.23 -4.84
CA ARG A 485 19.68 1.95 -5.44
C ARG A 485 20.83 2.19 -4.46
N ARG A 486 20.79 3.31 -3.71
CA ARG A 486 21.80 3.61 -2.68
C ARG A 486 21.76 2.61 -1.53
N ALA A 487 20.58 2.10 -1.19
CA ALA A 487 20.40 1.06 -0.18
C ALA A 487 20.89 -0.33 -0.63
N GLY A 488 21.16 -0.52 -1.92
CA GLY A 488 21.65 -1.79 -2.48
C GLY A 488 20.57 -2.68 -3.13
N LEU A 489 19.37 -2.14 -3.39
CA LEU A 489 18.33 -2.86 -4.13
C LEU A 489 18.59 -2.85 -5.63
N ASP A 490 18.23 -3.95 -6.30
CA ASP A 490 18.32 -4.08 -7.75
C ASP A 490 17.39 -3.09 -8.44
N CYS A 491 17.97 -2.19 -9.24
CA CYS A 491 17.23 -1.16 -9.95
C CYS A 491 17.61 -1.13 -11.44
N ARG A 492 16.61 -1.06 -12.32
CA ARG A 492 16.77 -0.89 -13.77
C ARG A 492 15.63 -0.04 -14.30
N ASN A 493 15.81 1.29 -14.31
CA ASN A 493 14.76 2.25 -14.62
C ASN A 493 13.51 2.00 -13.76
N GLY A 494 13.71 1.93 -12.43
CA GLY A 494 12.74 1.45 -11.46
C GLY A 494 13.31 0.32 -10.59
N ILE A 495 12.69 0.06 -9.45
CA ILE A 495 13.07 -1.00 -8.50
C ILE A 495 12.57 -2.33 -9.05
N ILE A 496 13.46 -3.30 -9.25
CA ILE A 496 13.10 -4.61 -9.80
C ILE A 496 12.29 -5.38 -8.76
N VAL A 497 11.13 -5.88 -9.20
CA VAL A 497 10.23 -6.68 -8.36
C VAL A 497 9.69 -7.88 -9.12
N ASP A 498 9.22 -8.88 -8.38
CA ASP A 498 8.41 -9.96 -8.93
C ASP A 498 6.98 -9.51 -9.30
N ALA A 499 6.12 -10.46 -9.65
CA ALA A 499 4.74 -10.19 -10.07
C ALA A 499 3.81 -9.69 -8.94
N ASP A 500 4.25 -9.82 -7.70
CA ASP A 500 3.52 -9.46 -6.48
C ASP A 500 4.15 -8.28 -5.73
N GLY A 501 5.21 -7.70 -6.30
CA GLY A 501 5.87 -6.49 -5.83
C GLY A 501 7.03 -6.74 -4.87
N ALA A 502 7.44 -7.99 -4.63
CA ALA A 502 8.57 -8.29 -3.75
C ALA A 502 9.90 -8.00 -4.46
N THR A 503 10.83 -7.41 -3.72
CA THR A 503 12.21 -7.19 -4.20
C THR A 503 13.08 -8.42 -3.91
N SER A 504 14.37 -8.36 -4.27
CA SER A 504 15.36 -9.39 -3.86
C SER A 504 15.62 -9.41 -2.35
N MET A 505 15.15 -8.41 -1.59
CA MET A 505 15.32 -8.32 -0.14
C MET A 505 14.05 -8.74 0.62
N PRO A 506 14.18 -9.62 1.63
CA PRO A 506 13.04 -10.06 2.42
C PRO A 506 12.28 -8.90 3.08
N ASN A 507 10.95 -8.96 3.05
CA ASN A 507 10.05 -7.96 3.61
C ASN A 507 10.20 -6.54 3.01
N VAL A 508 10.85 -6.41 1.85
CA VAL A 508 10.96 -5.16 1.11
C VAL A 508 10.27 -5.31 -0.24
N TYR A 509 9.37 -4.38 -0.51
CA TYR A 509 8.49 -4.39 -1.68
C TYR A 509 8.58 -3.06 -2.42
N ALA A 510 8.22 -3.04 -3.70
CA ALA A 510 8.03 -1.80 -4.46
C ALA A 510 6.77 -1.87 -5.35
N ILE A 511 6.02 -0.77 -5.40
CA ILE A 511 4.73 -0.67 -6.10
C ILE A 511 4.55 0.68 -6.80
N GLY A 512 3.63 0.73 -7.76
CA GLY A 512 3.32 1.92 -8.55
C GLY A 512 4.37 2.24 -9.61
N ASP A 513 4.46 3.52 -10.00
CA ASP A 513 5.31 3.97 -11.11
C ASP A 513 6.81 3.68 -10.92
N VAL A 514 7.27 3.40 -9.69
CA VAL A 514 8.68 3.08 -9.40
C VAL A 514 9.00 1.60 -9.63
N ALA A 515 8.00 0.72 -9.66
CA ALA A 515 8.19 -0.73 -9.72
C ALA A 515 8.44 -1.22 -11.15
N GLN A 516 9.60 -1.85 -11.37
CA GLN A 516 9.96 -2.55 -12.59
C GLN A 516 9.52 -4.02 -12.48
N GLN A 517 8.28 -4.29 -12.90
CA GLN A 517 7.66 -5.62 -12.91
C GLN A 517 8.23 -6.50 -14.04
N PRO A 518 7.97 -7.83 -14.04
CA PRO A 518 8.34 -8.72 -15.14
C PRO A 518 7.78 -8.29 -16.50
N ILE A 519 6.56 -7.74 -16.51
CA ILE A 519 5.89 -7.20 -17.71
C ILE A 519 6.40 -5.81 -18.14
N GLY A 520 7.31 -5.23 -17.34
CA GLY A 520 7.81 -3.87 -17.47
C GLY A 520 7.16 -2.91 -16.47
N ARG A 521 7.73 -1.69 -16.39
CA ARG A 521 7.16 -0.60 -15.60
C ARG A 521 5.91 -0.04 -16.27
N ILE A 522 4.83 0.08 -15.50
CA ILE A 522 3.53 0.55 -15.99
C ILE A 522 3.15 1.81 -15.21
N GLU A 523 3.11 2.93 -15.92
CA GLU A 523 2.81 4.26 -15.39
C GLU A 523 1.30 4.52 -15.48
N SER A 524 0.50 3.82 -14.68
CA SER A 524 -0.96 3.99 -14.68
C SER A 524 -1.59 3.90 -13.31
N TRP A 525 -2.69 4.63 -13.16
CA TRP A 525 -3.51 4.65 -11.95
C TRP A 525 -4.03 3.26 -11.58
N GLN A 526 -4.57 2.51 -12.54
CA GLN A 526 -5.09 1.18 -12.27
C GLN A 526 -3.98 0.21 -11.86
N ASN A 527 -2.80 0.26 -12.52
CA ASN A 527 -1.67 -0.59 -12.14
C ASN A 527 -1.20 -0.31 -10.71
N ALA A 528 -1.12 0.96 -10.31
CA ALA A 528 -0.80 1.35 -8.93
C ALA A 528 -1.78 0.74 -7.91
N ASN A 529 -3.08 0.74 -8.21
CA ASN A 529 -4.10 0.14 -7.35
C ASN A 529 -4.00 -1.39 -7.28
N VAL A 530 -3.77 -2.05 -8.43
CA VAL A 530 -3.62 -3.51 -8.49
C VAL A 530 -2.38 -3.96 -7.72
N GLN A 531 -1.24 -3.27 -7.89
CA GLN A 531 -0.02 -3.59 -7.14
C GLN A 531 -0.17 -3.33 -5.64
N ALA A 532 -0.86 -2.26 -5.25
CA ALA A 532 -1.19 -1.98 -3.86
C ALA A 532 -2.01 -3.10 -3.22
N GLU A 533 -3.01 -3.63 -3.93
CA GLU A 533 -3.79 -4.79 -3.47
C GLU A 533 -2.95 -6.06 -3.37
N ARG A 534 -2.13 -6.33 -4.39
CA ARG A 534 -1.27 -7.51 -4.44
C ARG A 534 -0.26 -7.52 -3.29
N VAL A 535 0.47 -6.42 -3.09
CA VAL A 535 1.48 -6.37 -2.03
C VAL A 535 0.87 -6.53 -0.64
N ALA A 536 -0.31 -5.95 -0.39
CA ALA A 536 -1.01 -6.10 0.88
C ALA A 536 -1.43 -7.56 1.14
N ARG A 537 -1.92 -8.26 0.11
CA ARG A 537 -2.25 -9.69 0.20
C ARG A 537 -1.02 -10.56 0.40
N THR A 538 0.06 -10.27 -0.32
CA THR A 538 1.34 -10.98 -0.17
C THR A 538 1.90 -10.83 1.25
N LEU A 539 1.91 -9.60 1.78
CA LEU A 539 2.32 -9.32 3.16
C LEU A 539 1.51 -10.10 4.20
N LEU A 540 0.21 -10.22 3.96
CA LEU A 540 -0.72 -10.91 4.85
C LEU A 540 -0.91 -12.40 4.52
N LYS A 541 -0.17 -12.94 3.54
CA LYS A 541 -0.29 -14.33 3.07
C LYS A 541 -1.71 -14.72 2.62
N HIS A 542 -2.47 -13.79 2.05
CA HIS A 542 -3.77 -14.06 1.42
C HIS A 542 -3.62 -14.55 -0.02
N GLU A 543 -4.70 -15.12 -0.56
CA GLU A 543 -4.79 -15.48 -1.97
C GLU A 543 -4.55 -14.29 -2.89
N ARG A 544 -3.80 -14.56 -3.97
CA ARG A 544 -3.43 -13.61 -5.01
C ARG A 544 -4.67 -13.12 -5.76
N VAL A 545 -4.69 -11.83 -6.10
CA VAL A 545 -5.75 -11.26 -6.94
C VAL A 545 -5.66 -11.85 -8.35
N PRO A 546 -6.79 -12.26 -8.95
CA PRO A 546 -6.82 -12.65 -10.36
C PRO A 546 -6.23 -11.56 -11.26
N GLU A 547 -5.62 -11.98 -12.37
CA GLU A 547 -5.17 -11.01 -13.36
C GLU A 547 -6.37 -10.30 -14.00
N ALA A 548 -6.25 -8.99 -14.12
CA ALA A 548 -7.23 -8.15 -14.78
C ALA A 548 -6.56 -7.45 -15.96
N PRO A 549 -7.27 -7.29 -17.09
CA PRO A 549 -6.82 -6.45 -18.17
C PRO A 549 -6.42 -5.05 -17.70
N LEU A 550 -5.27 -4.60 -18.22
CA LEU A 550 -4.84 -3.22 -18.05
C LEU A 550 -5.85 -2.26 -18.66
N TYR A 551 -5.98 -1.10 -18.05
CA TYR A 551 -6.90 -0.06 -18.43
C TYR A 551 -6.23 1.29 -18.29
N PHE A 552 -6.34 2.10 -19.34
CA PHE A 552 -5.79 3.44 -19.43
C PHE A 552 -6.86 4.39 -19.97
N TRP A 553 -6.76 5.66 -19.60
CA TRP A 553 -7.58 6.70 -20.21
C TRP A 553 -6.83 8.02 -20.32
N SER A 554 -7.27 8.87 -21.24
CA SER A 554 -6.83 10.25 -21.39
C SER A 554 -8.01 11.11 -21.82
N ASP A 555 -8.11 12.33 -21.26
CA ASP A 555 -9.19 13.27 -21.54
C ASP A 555 -8.62 14.50 -22.26
N GLN A 556 -9.09 14.79 -23.48
CA GLN A 556 -8.61 15.87 -24.33
C GLN A 556 -9.77 16.51 -25.05
N PHE A 557 -9.92 17.84 -24.95
CA PHE A 557 -11.02 18.58 -25.61
C PHE A 557 -12.43 18.05 -25.28
N GLY A 558 -12.65 17.62 -24.04
CA GLY A 558 -13.89 16.98 -23.62
C GLY A 558 -14.15 15.59 -24.21
N ARG A 559 -13.20 15.02 -24.95
CA ARG A 559 -13.25 13.65 -25.51
C ARG A 559 -12.43 12.72 -24.62
N ARG A 560 -12.95 11.51 -24.35
CA ARG A 560 -12.28 10.51 -23.52
C ARG A 560 -11.76 9.35 -24.37
N LEU A 561 -10.44 9.22 -24.47
CA LEU A 561 -9.80 8.02 -25.01
C LEU A 561 -9.65 6.98 -23.90
N GLN A 562 -9.99 5.73 -24.19
CA GLN A 562 -9.86 4.59 -23.30
C GLN A 562 -9.13 3.45 -23.99
N ILE A 563 -8.31 2.72 -23.24
CA ILE A 563 -7.61 1.52 -23.71
C ILE A 563 -7.91 0.40 -22.72
N ALA A 564 -8.30 -0.77 -23.22
CA ALA A 564 -8.35 -2.01 -22.44
C ALA A 564 -7.36 -3.01 -23.02
N GLY A 565 -6.53 -3.64 -22.17
CA GLY A 565 -5.39 -4.49 -22.57
C GLY A 565 -4.07 -3.73 -22.67
N MET A 566 -2.98 -4.46 -22.89
CA MET A 566 -1.66 -3.88 -23.12
C MET A 566 -1.58 -3.39 -24.59
N PRO A 567 -1.46 -2.08 -24.83
CA PRO A 567 -1.41 -1.56 -26.19
C PRO A 567 -0.11 -1.94 -26.90
N ASN A 568 -0.22 -2.31 -28.18
CA ASN A 568 0.91 -2.52 -29.07
C ASN A 568 0.75 -1.61 -30.31
N PRO A 569 1.65 -0.62 -30.52
CA PRO A 569 1.52 0.34 -31.61
C PRO A 569 1.66 -0.29 -33.00
N ASN A 570 2.18 -1.51 -33.10
CA ASN A 570 2.41 -2.22 -34.36
C ASN A 570 1.39 -3.36 -34.60
N ALA A 571 0.41 -3.54 -33.71
CA ALA A 571 -0.57 -4.61 -33.87
C ALA A 571 -1.50 -4.37 -35.07
N PRO A 572 -1.85 -5.43 -35.83
CA PRO A 572 -2.83 -5.33 -36.90
C PRO A 572 -4.22 -5.05 -36.32
N ILE A 573 -4.94 -4.15 -36.97
CA ILE A 573 -6.33 -3.83 -36.61
C ILE A 573 -7.21 -5.01 -37.05
N LEU A 574 -7.92 -5.63 -36.11
CA LEU A 574 -8.86 -6.72 -36.39
C LEU A 574 -10.24 -6.19 -36.79
N ALA A 575 -10.69 -5.14 -36.10
CA ALA A 575 -11.92 -4.44 -36.45
C ALA A 575 -11.80 -2.95 -36.15
N THR A 576 -12.47 -2.13 -36.95
CA THR A 576 -12.52 -0.68 -36.75
C THR A 576 -13.93 -0.15 -37.05
N SER A 577 -14.38 0.81 -36.25
CA SER A 577 -15.67 1.49 -36.48
C SER A 577 -15.64 2.89 -35.86
N GLU A 578 -15.75 3.94 -36.69
CA GLU A 578 -15.67 5.35 -36.27
C GLU A 578 -14.44 5.65 -35.39
N ASP A 579 -14.66 5.72 -34.07
CA ASP A 579 -13.73 6.08 -33.01
C ASP A 579 -13.38 4.86 -32.13
N TYR A 580 -13.44 3.65 -32.68
CA TYR A 580 -13.13 2.39 -31.99
C TYR A 580 -12.24 1.49 -32.85
N TRP A 581 -11.19 0.95 -32.24
CA TRP A 581 -10.23 0.03 -32.83
C TRP A 581 -10.08 -1.20 -31.94
N GLU A 582 -10.26 -2.37 -32.51
CA GLU A 582 -10.10 -3.65 -31.86
C GLU A 582 -8.88 -4.39 -32.40
N PHE A 583 -8.09 -4.93 -31.49
CA PHE A 583 -6.91 -5.75 -31.74
C PHE A 583 -7.06 -7.07 -31.00
N GLU A 584 -6.09 -7.96 -31.17
CA GLU A 584 -6.12 -9.29 -30.55
C GLU A 584 -6.19 -9.21 -29.01
N ASN A 585 -5.26 -8.47 -28.39
CA ASN A 585 -5.10 -8.43 -26.93
C ASN A 585 -5.41 -7.07 -26.30
N PHE A 586 -5.91 -6.12 -27.09
CA PHE A 586 -6.32 -4.81 -26.59
C PHE A 586 -7.35 -4.14 -27.50
N ALA A 587 -8.03 -3.12 -26.99
CA ALA A 587 -8.92 -2.27 -27.77
C ALA A 587 -8.76 -0.81 -27.34
N ILE A 588 -9.00 0.11 -28.28
CA ILE A 588 -8.93 1.55 -28.07
C ILE A 588 -10.25 2.16 -28.52
N GLY A 589 -10.81 3.06 -27.72
CA GLY A 589 -12.05 3.76 -28.04
C GLY A 589 -12.02 5.21 -27.59
N ILE A 590 -12.52 6.12 -28.41
CA ILE A 590 -12.76 7.52 -28.04
C ILE A 590 -14.27 7.70 -27.86
N ASP A 591 -14.70 7.96 -26.61
CA ASP A 591 -16.10 8.02 -26.17
C ASP A 591 -16.91 6.76 -26.48
N LYS A 592 -16.26 5.58 -26.39
CA LYS A 592 -16.90 4.27 -26.57
C LYS A 592 -16.80 3.40 -25.29
N PRO A 593 -17.26 3.88 -24.12
CA PRO A 593 -17.06 3.20 -22.84
C PRO A 593 -17.72 1.82 -22.76
N GLU A 594 -18.84 1.62 -23.47
CA GLU A 594 -19.52 0.32 -23.49
C GLU A 594 -18.77 -0.74 -24.29
N LYS A 595 -18.21 -0.35 -25.46
CA LYS A 595 -17.41 -1.25 -26.29
C LYS A 595 -16.14 -1.67 -25.56
N ILE A 596 -15.47 -0.72 -24.92
CA ILE A 596 -14.26 -0.98 -24.11
C ILE A 596 -14.56 -1.89 -22.92
N ARG A 597 -15.66 -1.64 -22.18
CA ARG A 597 -16.08 -2.52 -21.07
C ARG A 597 -16.43 -3.93 -21.56
N ARG A 598 -17.07 -4.07 -22.72
CA ARG A 598 -17.38 -5.37 -23.33
C ARG A 598 -16.12 -6.12 -23.72
N PHE A 599 -15.18 -5.44 -24.40
CA PHE A 599 -13.89 -6.02 -24.77
C PHE A 599 -13.09 -6.46 -23.55
N SER A 600 -12.99 -5.61 -22.52
CA SER A 600 -12.25 -5.92 -21.29
C SER A 600 -12.78 -7.16 -20.57
N ARG A 601 -14.11 -7.37 -20.54
CA ARG A 601 -14.69 -8.60 -19.95
C ARG A 601 -14.30 -9.84 -20.75
N ARG A 602 -14.46 -9.80 -22.07
CA ARG A 602 -14.05 -10.90 -22.96
C ARG A 602 -12.57 -11.25 -22.82
N LEU A 603 -11.71 -10.23 -22.67
CA LEU A 603 -10.28 -10.44 -22.48
C LEU A 603 -9.99 -11.10 -21.12
N ALA A 604 -10.66 -10.67 -20.05
CA ALA A 604 -10.54 -11.30 -18.73
C ALA A 604 -10.98 -12.78 -18.76
N ASP A 605 -12.11 -13.09 -19.39
CA ASP A 605 -12.62 -14.46 -19.52
C ASP A 605 -11.63 -15.36 -20.28
N THR A 606 -11.01 -14.83 -21.33
CA THR A 606 -10.01 -15.56 -22.14
C THR A 606 -8.71 -15.79 -21.36
N GLN A 607 -8.29 -14.81 -20.55
CA GLN A 607 -7.12 -14.94 -19.68
C GLN A 607 -7.37 -15.92 -18.51
N MET A 608 -8.59 -15.98 -17.99
CA MET A 608 -8.96 -16.95 -16.96
C MET A 608 -8.98 -18.39 -17.50
N THR A 609 -9.48 -18.61 -18.72
CA THR A 609 -9.49 -19.95 -19.34
C THR A 609 -8.08 -20.40 -19.75
N SER A 610 -7.21 -19.48 -20.19
CA SER A 610 -5.82 -19.81 -20.47
C SER A 610 -5.00 -20.05 -19.20
N ALA A 611 -5.21 -19.29 -18.12
CA ALA A 611 -4.53 -19.51 -16.84
C ALA A 611 -4.92 -20.83 -16.16
N ALA A 612 -6.16 -21.32 -16.36
CA ALA A 612 -6.58 -22.65 -15.91
C ALA A 612 -5.95 -23.79 -16.74
N ALA A 613 -5.58 -23.53 -17.99
CA ALA A 613 -4.89 -24.48 -18.88
C ALA A 613 -3.36 -24.39 -18.79
N ALA A 614 -2.81 -23.26 -18.35
CA ALA A 614 -1.39 -22.96 -18.31
C ALA A 614 -0.86 -22.91 -16.87
N THR A 615 -0.54 -24.08 -16.32
CA THR A 615 0.38 -24.20 -15.17
C THR A 615 1.86 -24.02 -15.56
N SER A 616 2.13 -23.44 -16.74
CA SER A 616 3.45 -23.00 -17.19
C SER A 616 3.30 -21.73 -18.04
N LEU A 617 3.85 -20.61 -17.57
CA LEU A 617 3.77 -19.30 -18.22
C LEU A 617 4.68 -19.23 -19.46
N ASP A 618 4.08 -19.06 -20.64
CA ASP A 618 4.79 -18.71 -21.87
C ASP A 618 5.14 -17.22 -21.88
N ILE A 619 6.36 -16.92 -21.45
CA ILE A 619 7.08 -15.70 -21.77
C ILE A 619 7.50 -15.81 -23.24
N PRO A 620 7.37 -14.77 -24.08
CA PRO A 620 7.99 -14.77 -25.41
C PRO A 620 9.50 -15.00 -25.26
N ARG A 621 9.98 -16.10 -25.81
CA ARG A 621 11.36 -16.53 -25.69
C ARG A 621 12.01 -16.60 -27.07
N ASP A 622 13.21 -16.05 -27.18
CA ASP A 622 14.04 -16.23 -28.36
C ASP A 622 14.89 -17.50 -28.19
N GLU A 623 15.15 -18.21 -29.30
CA GLU A 623 16.12 -19.31 -29.32
C GLU A 623 17.54 -18.73 -29.44
N HIS A 624 18.34 -18.93 -28.40
CA HIS A 624 19.73 -18.52 -28.37
C HIS A 624 20.65 -19.73 -28.51
N TYR A 625 21.65 -19.64 -29.39
CA TYR A 625 22.67 -20.67 -29.53
C TYR A 625 23.52 -20.76 -28.25
N LEU A 626 23.79 -21.98 -27.79
CA LEU A 626 24.62 -22.27 -26.63
C LEU A 626 25.98 -22.83 -27.02
N CYS A 627 26.00 -24.06 -27.56
CA CYS A 627 27.21 -24.84 -27.85
C CYS A 627 26.90 -25.97 -28.84
N LEU A 628 27.92 -26.74 -29.22
CA LEU A 628 27.72 -27.98 -29.98
C LEU A 628 27.15 -29.06 -29.05
N ALA A 629 26.20 -29.84 -29.56
CA ALA A 629 25.53 -30.89 -28.77
C ALA A 629 26.49 -31.94 -28.22
N GLY A 630 27.61 -32.17 -28.90
CA GLY A 630 28.67 -33.09 -28.48
C GLY A 630 29.57 -32.57 -27.34
N ASP A 631 29.51 -31.27 -27.03
CA ASP A 631 30.28 -30.67 -25.94
C ASP A 631 29.66 -31.00 -24.57
N VAL A 632 28.35 -31.25 -24.52
CA VAL A 632 27.62 -31.67 -23.31
C VAL A 632 27.62 -33.18 -23.21
N LYS A 633 28.62 -33.72 -22.50
CA LYS A 633 28.75 -35.17 -22.26
C LYS A 633 27.70 -35.66 -21.25
N GLU A 634 27.22 -36.89 -21.45
CA GLU A 634 26.31 -37.58 -20.54
C GLU A 634 26.84 -37.55 -19.10
N GLY A 635 26.00 -37.18 -18.14
CA GLY A 635 26.38 -37.14 -16.72
C GLY A 635 27.18 -35.91 -16.27
N THR A 636 27.62 -35.04 -17.19
CA THR A 636 28.45 -33.87 -16.86
C THR A 636 27.64 -32.60 -16.70
N LEU A 637 28.20 -31.63 -15.96
CA LEU A 637 27.70 -30.27 -15.85
C LEU A 637 28.65 -29.31 -16.55
N LEU A 638 28.11 -28.55 -17.51
CA LEU A 638 28.83 -27.54 -18.26
C LEU A 638 28.26 -26.16 -17.92
N ARG A 639 29.15 -25.24 -17.52
CA ARG A 639 28.81 -23.84 -17.35
C ARG A 639 28.86 -23.12 -18.70
N ILE A 640 27.83 -22.35 -19.01
CA ILE A 640 27.84 -21.40 -20.13
C ILE A 640 27.39 -20.03 -19.65
N ASP A 641 28.24 -19.03 -19.79
CA ASP A 641 27.87 -17.63 -19.54
C ASP A 641 27.24 -17.04 -20.81
N HIS A 642 25.99 -16.58 -20.69
CA HIS A 642 25.21 -16.05 -21.82
C HIS A 642 24.66 -14.66 -21.51
N GLU A 643 24.79 -13.71 -22.45
CA GLU A 643 24.47 -12.28 -22.23
C GLU A 643 23.03 -12.01 -21.76
N ALA A 644 22.05 -12.77 -22.27
CA ALA A 644 20.64 -12.61 -21.89
C ALA A 644 20.18 -13.56 -20.75
N GLY A 645 20.91 -14.66 -20.54
CA GLY A 645 20.51 -15.74 -19.61
C GLY A 645 21.31 -15.75 -18.31
N GLY A 646 22.38 -14.96 -18.23
CA GLY A 646 23.38 -15.08 -17.18
C GLY A 646 24.16 -16.39 -17.32
N ALA A 647 24.72 -16.84 -16.20
CA ALA A 647 25.39 -18.14 -16.11
C ALA A 647 24.36 -19.27 -16.12
N LEU A 648 24.54 -20.24 -17.00
CA LEU A 648 23.69 -21.42 -17.16
C LEU A 648 24.46 -22.70 -16.82
N ALA A 649 23.80 -23.63 -16.14
CA ALA A 649 24.29 -24.98 -15.92
C ALA A 649 23.58 -25.93 -16.88
N ILE A 650 24.35 -26.68 -17.67
CA ILE A 650 23.83 -27.55 -18.73
C ILE A 650 24.29 -28.98 -18.47
N THR A 651 23.36 -29.93 -18.55
CA THR A 651 23.68 -31.36 -18.39
C THR A 651 22.91 -32.20 -19.39
N ARG A 652 23.46 -33.37 -19.75
CA ARG A 652 22.76 -34.39 -20.52
C ARG A 652 22.51 -35.62 -19.64
N GLN A 653 21.24 -36.02 -19.52
CA GLN A 653 20.79 -37.17 -18.75
C GLN A 653 19.83 -38.02 -19.59
N ASN A 654 20.13 -39.30 -19.72
CA ASN A 654 19.46 -40.26 -20.59
C ASN A 654 19.26 -39.72 -22.01
N GLY A 655 20.28 -39.05 -22.55
CA GLY A 655 20.24 -38.44 -23.88
C GLY A 655 19.47 -37.11 -23.97
N ILE A 656 18.76 -36.67 -22.92
CA ILE A 656 18.02 -35.42 -22.87
C ILE A 656 18.91 -34.32 -22.29
N VAL A 657 18.96 -33.15 -22.95
CA VAL A 657 19.70 -31.98 -22.45
C VAL A 657 18.79 -31.11 -21.60
N TYR A 658 19.29 -30.73 -20.43
CA TYR A 658 18.65 -29.82 -19.50
C TYR A 658 19.51 -28.57 -19.33
N ALA A 659 18.87 -27.41 -19.24
CA ALA A 659 19.52 -26.15 -18.91
C ALA A 659 18.81 -25.48 -17.74
N SER A 660 19.57 -24.97 -16.79
CA SER A 660 19.09 -24.20 -15.65
C SER A 660 19.96 -22.97 -15.41
N ALA A 661 19.49 -22.05 -14.57
CA ALA A 661 20.37 -21.04 -14.00
C ALA A 661 21.50 -21.73 -13.23
N ASP A 662 22.72 -21.24 -13.40
CA ASP A 662 23.89 -21.82 -12.71
C ASP A 662 23.94 -21.42 -11.23
N ARG A 663 23.22 -20.38 -10.80
CA ARG A 663 23.23 -19.97 -9.40
C ARG A 663 22.18 -20.72 -8.60
N CYS A 664 22.59 -21.30 -7.46
CA CYS A 664 21.68 -21.90 -6.51
C CYS A 664 20.65 -20.86 -5.97
N PRO A 665 19.34 -21.14 -5.98
CA PRO A 665 18.32 -20.23 -5.43
C PRO A 665 18.46 -19.95 -3.93
N HIS A 666 19.18 -20.82 -3.22
CA HIS A 666 19.43 -20.71 -1.79
C HIS A 666 20.68 -19.87 -1.45
N SER A 667 21.72 -19.83 -2.30
CA SER A 667 23.01 -19.19 -1.97
C SER A 667 23.83 -18.79 -3.22
N VAL A 668 25.03 -18.23 -3.04
CA VAL A 668 25.93 -17.83 -4.15
C VAL A 668 26.67 -18.99 -4.83
N ALA A 669 26.35 -20.24 -4.47
CA ALA A 669 26.99 -21.42 -5.05
C ALA A 669 26.66 -21.59 -6.55
N SER A 670 27.68 -21.94 -7.34
CA SER A 670 27.56 -22.36 -8.73
C SER A 670 27.14 -23.83 -8.78
N LEU A 671 26.05 -24.13 -9.49
CA LEU A 671 25.49 -25.46 -9.61
C LEU A 671 26.26 -26.30 -10.63
N SER A 672 26.92 -25.69 -11.60
CA SER A 672 27.82 -26.39 -12.54
C SER A 672 29.09 -26.94 -11.87
N GLU A 673 29.44 -26.45 -10.67
CA GLU A 673 30.47 -27.04 -9.80
C GLU A 673 29.95 -28.21 -8.96
N GLY A 674 28.64 -28.49 -9.01
CA GLY A 674 27.99 -29.61 -8.35
C GLY A 674 28.03 -30.91 -9.13
N PHE A 675 27.03 -31.75 -8.92
CA PHE A 675 26.84 -33.00 -9.65
C PHE A 675 25.35 -33.25 -9.91
N VAL A 676 25.04 -34.25 -10.74
CA VAL A 676 23.67 -34.66 -11.03
C VAL A 676 23.43 -36.04 -10.43
N GLU A 677 22.33 -36.19 -9.70
CA GLU A 677 21.92 -37.45 -9.08
C GLU A 677 20.40 -37.59 -9.20
N ASP A 678 19.92 -38.77 -9.63
CA ASP A 678 18.50 -39.09 -9.76
C ASP A 678 17.64 -38.03 -10.48
N GLY A 679 18.16 -37.45 -11.56
CA GLY A 679 17.46 -36.40 -12.32
C GLY A 679 17.37 -35.04 -11.60
N HIS A 680 18.21 -34.81 -10.60
CA HIS A 680 18.34 -33.54 -9.88
C HIS A 680 19.77 -33.00 -10.00
N ILE A 681 19.91 -31.70 -10.18
CA ILE A 681 21.20 -31.01 -10.00
C ILE A 681 21.39 -30.74 -8.51
N VAL A 682 22.55 -31.14 -7.97
CA VAL A 682 22.87 -31.08 -6.56
C VAL A 682 23.88 -29.96 -6.33
N CYS A 683 23.51 -29.01 -5.47
CA CYS A 683 24.36 -27.90 -5.09
C CYS A 683 25.61 -28.41 -4.34
N PRO A 684 26.83 -28.01 -4.73
CA PRO A 684 28.07 -28.51 -4.11
C PRO A 684 28.27 -28.04 -2.67
N LEU A 685 27.58 -26.95 -2.28
CA LEU A 685 27.81 -26.32 -0.98
C LEU A 685 26.93 -26.89 0.13
N HIS A 686 25.65 -27.09 -0.15
CA HIS A 686 24.66 -27.46 0.87
C HIS A 686 23.82 -28.69 0.49
N PHE A 687 24.17 -29.36 -0.62
CA PHE A 687 23.47 -30.56 -1.11
C PHE A 687 21.97 -30.36 -1.37
N ALA A 688 21.52 -29.11 -1.54
CA ALA A 688 20.17 -28.82 -2.01
C ALA A 688 20.02 -29.34 -3.44
N GLU A 689 18.95 -30.09 -3.69
CA GLU A 689 18.71 -30.77 -4.94
C GLU A 689 17.60 -30.06 -5.72
N PHE A 690 17.77 -29.91 -7.03
CA PHE A 690 16.76 -29.28 -7.88
C PHE A 690 16.45 -30.18 -9.06
N ARG A 691 15.18 -30.53 -9.24
CA ARG A 691 14.78 -31.41 -10.33
C ARG A 691 15.08 -30.76 -11.68
N LEU A 692 15.76 -31.48 -12.58
CA LEU A 692 16.19 -30.94 -13.87
C LEU A 692 15.03 -30.51 -14.78
N SER A 693 13.88 -31.17 -14.68
CA SER A 693 12.74 -30.93 -15.56
C SER A 693 11.97 -29.65 -15.26
N ASP A 694 11.89 -29.23 -13.99
CA ASP A 694 11.02 -28.14 -13.55
C ASP A 694 11.61 -27.28 -12.43
N GLY A 695 12.82 -27.58 -11.98
CA GLY A 695 13.55 -26.86 -10.94
C GLY A 695 13.01 -27.04 -9.53
N ALA A 696 12.06 -27.95 -9.31
CA ALA A 696 11.45 -28.17 -7.99
C ALA A 696 12.54 -28.55 -6.97
N PRO A 697 12.62 -27.86 -5.82
CA PRO A 697 13.62 -28.17 -4.81
C PRO A 697 13.24 -29.45 -4.07
N ARG A 698 14.25 -30.28 -3.79
CA ARG A 698 14.21 -31.45 -2.92
C ARG A 698 15.37 -31.33 -1.94
N ASN A 699 15.16 -31.71 -0.67
CA ASN A 699 16.21 -31.67 0.35
C ASN A 699 16.87 -30.27 0.49
N ALA A 700 16.08 -29.20 0.34
CA ALA A 700 16.56 -27.82 0.38
C ALA A 700 16.11 -27.10 1.66
N PRO A 701 16.88 -26.11 2.15
CA PRO A 701 16.50 -25.35 3.34
C PRO A 701 15.16 -24.61 3.22
N PRO A 702 14.43 -24.36 4.33
CA PRO A 702 13.18 -23.61 4.32
C PRO A 702 13.35 -22.23 3.66
N GLY A 703 12.47 -21.91 2.71
CA GLY A 703 12.55 -20.66 1.92
C GLY A 703 13.40 -20.75 0.65
N CYS A 704 14.00 -21.91 0.35
CA CYS A 704 14.68 -22.13 -0.93
C CYS A 704 13.68 -22.11 -2.09
N GLY A 705 13.85 -21.14 -3.00
CA GLY A 705 13.04 -21.01 -4.20
C GLY A 705 13.27 -22.15 -5.22
N ARG A 706 12.40 -22.20 -6.22
CA ARG A 706 12.51 -23.09 -7.38
C ARG A 706 13.70 -22.65 -8.25
N LEU A 707 14.48 -23.60 -8.75
CA LEU A 707 15.53 -23.32 -9.72
C LEU A 707 14.93 -22.94 -11.06
N LEU A 708 15.42 -21.87 -11.68
CA LEU A 708 14.97 -21.50 -13.02
C LEU A 708 15.51 -22.52 -14.03
N VAL A 709 14.61 -23.20 -14.75
CA VAL A 709 14.95 -24.12 -15.84
C VAL A 709 14.50 -23.54 -17.18
N HIS A 710 15.25 -23.85 -18.22
CA HIS A 710 15.05 -23.35 -19.57
C HIS A 710 14.81 -24.52 -20.53
N SER A 711 13.94 -24.33 -21.52
CA SER A 711 13.80 -25.33 -22.60
C SER A 711 15.01 -25.27 -23.52
N VAL A 712 15.47 -26.46 -23.93
CA VAL A 712 16.60 -26.63 -24.84
C VAL A 712 16.12 -27.38 -26.08
N THR A 713 16.49 -26.89 -27.26
CA THR A 713 16.23 -27.54 -28.54
C THR A 713 17.56 -27.94 -29.17
N GLU A 714 17.68 -29.18 -29.64
CA GLU A 714 18.83 -29.64 -30.43
C GLU A 714 18.47 -29.63 -31.92
N LYS A 715 19.22 -28.89 -32.74
CA LYS A 715 19.04 -28.79 -34.19
C LYS A 715 20.38 -28.95 -34.89
N GLU A 716 20.49 -29.92 -35.80
CA GLU A 716 21.70 -30.15 -36.62
C GLU A 716 23.00 -30.24 -35.80
N GLY A 717 22.96 -30.88 -34.62
CA GLY A 717 24.12 -31.03 -33.73
C GLY A 717 24.47 -29.79 -32.91
N ARG A 718 23.58 -28.79 -32.83
CA ARG A 718 23.73 -27.55 -32.04
C ARG A 718 22.61 -27.43 -31.01
N LEU A 719 22.96 -26.95 -29.82
CA LEU A 719 22.02 -26.70 -28.74
C LEU A 719 21.59 -25.24 -28.70
N TYR A 720 20.29 -25.02 -28.58
CA TYR A 720 19.66 -23.72 -28.43
C TYR A 720 18.87 -23.68 -27.14
N VAL A 721 18.97 -22.59 -26.37
CA VAL A 721 18.16 -22.35 -25.18
C VAL A 721 17.08 -21.32 -25.47
N SER A 722 15.89 -21.54 -24.93
CA SER A 722 14.79 -20.58 -24.99
C SER A 722 14.90 -19.61 -23.81
N LEU A 723 15.36 -18.37 -24.07
CA LEU A 723 15.54 -17.33 -23.05
C LEU A 723 14.57 -16.17 -23.27
N PRO A 724 14.17 -15.44 -22.21
CA PRO A 724 13.29 -14.28 -22.34
C PRO A 724 13.87 -13.25 -23.31
N SER A 725 13.08 -12.80 -24.29
CA SER A 725 13.52 -11.79 -25.26
C SER A 725 13.98 -10.50 -24.57
N PRO A 726 15.22 -10.01 -24.81
CA PRO A 726 15.64 -8.72 -24.31
C PRO A 726 14.82 -7.62 -24.99
N ARG A 727 13.95 -6.93 -24.25
CA ARG A 727 13.37 -5.66 -24.74
C ARG A 727 14.51 -4.66 -24.89
N GLY A 728 14.81 -4.32 -26.14
CA GLY A 728 15.96 -3.51 -26.55
C GLY A 728 16.17 -2.26 -25.71
N SER A 729 17.44 -2.04 -25.36
CA SER A 729 17.99 -0.79 -24.87
C SER A 729 17.78 0.32 -25.90
N PHE A 730 16.87 1.27 -25.64
CA PHE A 730 16.80 2.58 -26.30
C PHE A 730 16.23 3.66 -25.38
#